data_AF-A0AAN5Z7H1-F1
#
_entry.id   AF-A0AAN5Z7H1-F1
#
_cell.length_a   1.000
_cell.length_b   1.000
_cell.length_c   1.000
_cell.angle_alpha   90.00
_cell.angle_beta   90.00
_cell.angle_gamma   90.00
#
_symmetry.space_group_name_H-M   'P 1'
#
loop_
_entity.id
_entity.type
_entity.pdbx_description
1 polymer ?
#
loop_
_entity_poly.entity_id
_entity_poly.type
_entity_poly.pdbx_seq_one_letter_code
_entity_poly.pdbx_strand_id
1 'polypeptide(L)'
;MARKAGSGCITCRIRRVKCDMAKPACQRCLSCKRQCDGYLPEGSTITRRQLAEAARRISVVGPISQALCQYPISAGTKSANLTLFDVFRTLTAPSTASFIPSQFWTREILQLAHSEPAVWHATLALGAIHQRHELYFQGCNDKSEQMWLEANVSYGRAISCAREVKDPTKLLSLCLALVSITHLIGRWSDSQVHIMAAHGLLNQAGYSLETSSAAEMLTRLDLHAMTFSDSSAPYPYKNAPSRVWIDEDMQRIAGFKSYAQAGTALFGVMRRLMMMGQKADDEDQETMGDSQDMMAITKRDLATWEYKMAEFERNHARPHDQRGAISIRLYHTLMRTFLAGGAFGPEMRWDNLVGLYERILTLAETLYANKQSFHVNSPLSLEPGVIVPVFMVAQRCRHPWLRRRAIAFLYKLKRQEGMWFSDGAAAVSKKIMEIEGQTYFESDLANDDDENKSSALALGDVPWETWAAVDVEGLPGRTSWAGIERVPEEKRMRETMVMVFTEERRIELSLIMSSGDELGTYGEAVNATAKIPLHPYSPLNAALPEYVTNTLSSRTLVGSFVVGSIAIFAVTLLFINSAPRKLSKGEIFVTLWFALCGCIHFFFEGYYVANFTDLSSRLSLFAQLWKEYSLSDSRYLTQDSFLVPMEAITAILWGPMSFFCAWSIIKEHPLRHPIQLIISVGQLYGDVLYFATCYFNEVVHNIVYCRPEQFYFYMYYVFCNAIWIVIPSALVVHSVVATKRAFAKVQAVETRKKAL
;
A
#
# COMPACT_ATOMS: atom_id res chain seq x y z
N MET A 1 -67.47 19.80 -4.86
CA MET A 1 -66.34 20.63 -5.35
C MET A 1 -65.94 20.17 -6.74
N ALA A 2 -66.02 21.03 -7.75
CA ALA A 2 -65.70 20.71 -9.14
C ALA A 2 -64.20 20.41 -9.32
N ARG A 3 -63.88 19.32 -10.03
CA ARG A 3 -62.52 18.82 -10.26
C ARG A 3 -61.74 19.79 -11.16
N LYS A 4 -60.68 20.44 -10.65
CA LYS A 4 -59.77 21.29 -11.44
C LYS A 4 -59.08 20.46 -12.53
N ALA A 5 -59.18 20.91 -13.78
CA ALA A 5 -58.43 20.32 -14.89
C ALA A 5 -56.93 20.54 -14.66
N GLY A 6 -56.17 19.45 -14.43
CA GLY A 6 -54.71 19.50 -14.26
C GLY A 6 -54.14 18.88 -12.99
N SER A 7 -54.97 18.42 -12.06
CA SER A 7 -54.52 17.86 -10.76
C SER A 7 -54.12 16.37 -10.78
N GLY A 8 -54.25 15.67 -11.91
CA GLY A 8 -53.87 14.25 -12.01
C GLY A 8 -52.36 14.02 -11.93
N CYS A 9 -51.95 12.79 -11.63
CA CYS A 9 -50.53 12.42 -11.59
C CYS A 9 -49.86 12.66 -12.96
N ILE A 10 -48.55 12.90 -12.95
CA ILE A 10 -47.76 13.25 -14.13
C ILE A 10 -47.93 12.18 -15.23
N THR A 11 -47.83 10.90 -14.87
CA THR A 11 -48.00 9.76 -15.79
C THR A 11 -49.39 9.75 -16.46
N CYS A 12 -50.46 9.96 -15.70
CA CYS A 12 -51.82 9.98 -16.25
C CYS A 12 -52.07 11.22 -17.13
N ARG A 13 -51.47 12.36 -16.79
CA ARG A 13 -51.55 13.60 -17.58
C ARG A 13 -50.87 13.48 -18.93
N ILE A 14 -49.68 12.86 -18.98
CA ILE A 14 -48.98 12.58 -20.24
C ILE A 14 -49.86 11.69 -21.14
N ARG A 15 -50.40 10.62 -20.56
CA ARG A 15 -51.23 9.60 -21.21
C ARG A 15 -52.66 10.02 -21.59
N ARG A 16 -53.11 11.23 -21.23
CA ARG A 16 -54.51 11.70 -21.40
C ARG A 16 -55.55 10.80 -20.74
N VAL A 17 -55.23 10.17 -19.62
CA VAL A 17 -56.20 9.33 -18.87
C VAL A 17 -56.59 10.00 -17.56
N LYS A 18 -57.85 9.83 -17.12
CA LYS A 18 -58.31 10.41 -15.85
C LYS A 18 -57.57 9.74 -14.68
N CYS A 19 -56.93 10.53 -13.83
CA CYS A 19 -56.27 10.03 -12.63
C CYS A 19 -57.29 9.94 -11.48
N ASP A 20 -57.19 8.87 -10.69
CA ASP A 20 -58.00 8.65 -9.47
C ASP A 20 -57.48 9.43 -8.25
N MET A 21 -56.32 10.09 -8.37
CA MET A 21 -55.75 10.97 -7.34
C MET A 21 -55.33 10.29 -6.02
N ALA A 22 -55.31 8.96 -5.96
CA ALA A 22 -54.77 8.24 -4.80
C ALA A 22 -53.27 8.55 -4.61
N LYS A 23 -52.86 8.79 -3.36
CA LYS A 23 -51.47 8.98 -2.93
C LYS A 23 -51.03 7.76 -2.13
N PRO A 24 -49.75 7.31 -2.21
CA PRO A 24 -48.64 7.92 -2.95
C PRO A 24 -48.63 7.62 -4.46
N ALA A 25 -49.37 6.61 -4.92
CA ALA A 25 -49.50 6.26 -6.33
C ALA A 25 -50.97 6.06 -6.73
N CYS A 26 -51.34 6.48 -7.95
CA CYS A 26 -52.71 6.33 -8.43
C CYS A 26 -53.00 4.87 -8.84
N GLN A 27 -54.19 4.38 -8.52
CA GLN A 27 -54.63 3.01 -8.82
C GLN A 27 -54.62 2.73 -10.32
N ARG A 28 -54.81 3.76 -11.14
CA ARG A 28 -54.78 3.61 -12.60
C ARG A 28 -53.38 3.34 -13.15
N CYS A 29 -52.32 3.80 -12.48
CA CYS A 29 -50.95 3.44 -12.83
C CYS A 29 -50.63 2.03 -12.33
N LEU A 30 -51.02 1.71 -11.09
CA LEU A 30 -50.78 0.41 -10.45
C LEU A 30 -51.45 -0.74 -11.20
N SER A 31 -52.75 -0.62 -11.51
CA SER A 31 -53.51 -1.61 -12.29
C SER A 31 -52.97 -1.82 -13.70
N CYS A 32 -52.37 -0.78 -14.30
CA CYS A 32 -51.71 -0.87 -15.59
C CYS A 32 -50.26 -1.40 -15.50
N LYS A 33 -49.79 -1.83 -14.31
CA LYS A 33 -48.41 -2.22 -14.02
C LYS A 33 -47.38 -1.17 -14.47
N ARG A 34 -47.70 0.12 -14.36
CA ARG A 34 -46.81 1.25 -14.69
C ARG A 34 -46.41 2.00 -13.42
N GLN A 35 -45.16 2.47 -13.38
CA GLN A 35 -44.67 3.35 -12.33
C GLN A 35 -45.44 4.68 -12.36
N CYS A 36 -45.90 5.14 -11.20
CA CYS A 36 -46.64 6.40 -11.05
C CYS A 36 -45.67 7.52 -10.66
N ASP A 37 -45.47 8.51 -11.53
CA ASP A 37 -44.55 9.63 -11.36
C ASP A 37 -45.06 10.70 -10.35
N GLY A 38 -46.00 10.34 -9.48
CA GLY A 38 -46.55 11.28 -8.48
C GLY A 38 -47.30 12.48 -9.05
N TYR A 39 -47.53 13.48 -8.18
CA TYR A 39 -48.32 14.68 -8.47
C TYR A 39 -47.43 15.92 -8.41
N LEU A 40 -47.78 16.96 -9.17
CA LEU A 40 -47.09 18.25 -9.05
C LEU A 40 -47.41 18.89 -7.68
N PRO A 41 -46.49 19.69 -7.12
CA PRO A 41 -46.75 20.48 -5.92
C PRO A 41 -47.95 21.42 -6.07
N GLU A 42 -48.61 21.75 -4.96
CA GLU A 42 -49.74 22.68 -4.98
C GLU A 42 -49.27 24.07 -5.44
N GLY A 43 -49.93 24.61 -6.48
CA GLY A 43 -49.59 25.91 -7.08
C GLY A 43 -48.76 25.82 -8.37
N SER A 44 -48.17 24.68 -8.71
CA SER A 44 -47.39 24.52 -9.94
C SER A 44 -48.30 24.24 -11.16
N THR A 45 -48.30 25.12 -12.17
CA THR A 45 -49.06 24.91 -13.42
C THR A 45 -48.13 24.71 -14.61
N ILE A 46 -47.82 23.44 -14.92
CA ILE A 46 -47.05 23.08 -16.13
C ILE A 46 -48.01 22.61 -17.22
N THR A 47 -47.84 23.11 -18.45
CA THR A 47 -48.67 22.70 -19.59
C THR A 47 -48.35 21.28 -20.03
N ARG A 48 -49.32 20.61 -20.65
CA ARG A 48 -49.13 19.22 -21.12
C ARG A 48 -48.05 19.10 -22.21
N ARG A 49 -47.87 20.13 -23.04
CA ARG A 49 -46.85 20.15 -24.09
C ARG A 49 -45.46 20.22 -23.47
N GLN A 50 -45.27 21.07 -22.46
CA GLN A 50 -44.04 21.13 -21.67
C GLN A 50 -43.75 19.82 -20.92
N LEU A 51 -44.76 19.18 -20.33
CA LEU A 51 -44.61 17.86 -19.70
C LEU A 51 -44.21 16.77 -20.69
N ALA A 52 -44.82 16.74 -21.88
CA ALA A 52 -44.50 15.76 -22.92
C ALA A 52 -43.12 16.01 -23.56
N GLU A 53 -42.70 17.27 -23.64
CA GLU A 53 -41.41 17.66 -24.18
C GLU A 53 -40.28 17.42 -23.17
N ALA A 54 -40.50 17.70 -21.88
CA ALA A 54 -39.64 17.26 -20.79
C ALA A 54 -39.54 15.73 -20.77
N ALA A 55 -40.66 15.01 -20.87
CA ALA A 55 -40.68 13.54 -20.95
C ALA A 55 -39.94 12.98 -22.18
N ARG A 56 -39.96 13.69 -23.32
CA ARG A 56 -39.21 13.30 -24.53
C ARG A 56 -37.71 13.57 -24.41
N ARG A 57 -37.30 14.67 -23.77
CA ARG A 57 -35.88 14.97 -23.51
C ARG A 57 -35.30 14.08 -22.41
N ILE A 58 -36.13 13.61 -21.49
CA ILE A 58 -35.75 12.82 -20.29
C ILE A 58 -36.00 11.31 -20.50
N SER A 59 -36.47 10.87 -21.68
CA SER A 59 -36.91 9.46 -21.90
C SER A 59 -35.81 8.40 -21.84
N VAL A 60 -34.59 8.78 -21.47
CA VAL A 60 -33.42 7.92 -21.37
C VAL A 60 -32.93 7.81 -19.92
N VAL A 61 -33.38 8.68 -18.99
CA VAL A 61 -32.82 8.79 -17.64
C VAL A 61 -33.86 9.19 -16.57
N GLY A 62 -34.32 8.23 -15.75
CA GLY A 62 -35.02 8.43 -14.47
C GLY A 62 -36.46 9.02 -14.50
N PRO A 63 -37.20 9.00 -13.36
CA PRO A 63 -38.57 9.53 -13.28
C PRO A 63 -38.60 11.07 -13.38
N ILE A 64 -39.42 11.57 -14.31
CA ILE A 64 -39.59 13.00 -14.67
C ILE A 64 -39.94 13.90 -13.47
N SER A 65 -40.50 13.35 -12.40
CA SER A 65 -40.89 14.09 -11.18
C SER A 65 -39.70 14.56 -10.34
N GLN A 66 -38.57 13.85 -10.35
CA GLN A 66 -37.38 14.20 -9.56
C GLN A 66 -36.58 15.33 -10.19
N ALA A 67 -36.56 15.42 -11.52
CA ALA A 67 -35.91 16.50 -12.26
C ALA A 67 -36.65 17.85 -12.12
N LEU A 68 -37.97 17.83 -11.88
CA LEU A 68 -38.80 19.03 -11.76
C LEU A 68 -38.91 19.60 -10.33
N CYS A 69 -38.49 18.84 -9.31
CA CYS A 69 -38.35 19.35 -7.94
C CYS A 69 -36.99 20.07 -7.80
N GLN A 70 -36.92 21.31 -8.28
CA GLN A 70 -35.79 22.21 -8.06
C GLN A 70 -36.05 23.17 -6.89
N TYR A 71 -35.01 23.35 -6.04
CA TYR A 71 -34.75 24.39 -5.02
C TYR A 71 -35.21 24.23 -3.55
N PRO A 72 -34.44 24.84 -2.62
CA PRO A 72 -33.41 24.19 -1.82
C PRO A 72 -34.00 23.52 -0.57
N ILE A 73 -33.41 22.38 -0.20
CA ILE A 73 -33.78 21.70 1.03
C ILE A 73 -33.18 22.46 2.21
N SER A 74 -34.05 22.87 3.13
CA SER A 74 -33.72 23.52 4.41
C SER A 74 -32.65 22.73 5.17
N ALA A 75 -31.72 23.45 5.81
CA ALA A 75 -30.71 22.88 6.70
C ALA A 75 -31.36 21.94 7.74
N GLY A 76 -31.18 20.63 7.59
CA GLY A 76 -31.70 19.63 8.53
C GLY A 76 -32.20 18.31 7.93
N THR A 77 -32.29 18.15 6.61
CA THR A 77 -32.82 16.90 6.02
C THR A 77 -31.76 15.80 6.02
N LYS A 78 -32.04 14.69 6.70
CA LYS A 78 -31.16 13.52 6.79
C LYS A 78 -31.04 12.83 5.42
N SER A 79 -29.80 12.45 5.05
CA SER A 79 -29.40 11.74 3.82
C SER A 79 -30.30 10.54 3.45
N ALA A 80 -30.87 9.83 4.44
CA ALA A 80 -31.72 8.66 4.25
C ALA A 80 -33.00 8.86 3.42
N ASN A 81 -33.44 10.11 3.18
CA ASN A 81 -34.65 10.42 2.40
C ASN A 81 -34.35 10.96 0.99
N LEU A 82 -33.08 11.09 0.60
CA LEU A 82 -32.66 11.57 -0.71
C LEU A 82 -32.52 10.41 -1.69
N THR A 83 -32.74 10.67 -2.99
CA THR A 83 -32.37 9.70 -4.03
C THR A 83 -30.84 9.66 -4.16
N LEU A 84 -30.27 8.57 -4.69
CA LEU A 84 -28.81 8.48 -4.88
C LEU A 84 -28.27 9.59 -5.79
N PHE A 85 -29.02 9.99 -6.81
CA PHE A 85 -28.66 11.14 -7.64
C PHE A 85 -28.71 12.45 -6.85
N ASP A 86 -29.70 12.63 -5.97
CA ASP A 86 -29.77 13.79 -5.09
C ASP A 86 -28.60 13.82 -4.09
N VAL A 87 -28.20 12.66 -3.55
CA VAL A 87 -27.00 12.54 -2.71
C VAL A 87 -25.77 13.01 -3.49
N PHE A 88 -25.57 12.52 -4.71
CA PHE A 88 -24.45 12.95 -5.55
C PHE A 88 -24.48 14.46 -5.82
N ARG A 89 -25.63 14.98 -6.26
CA ARG A 89 -25.84 16.38 -6.64
C ARG A 89 -25.69 17.35 -5.47
N THR A 90 -26.21 16.97 -4.30
CA THR A 90 -26.35 17.90 -3.15
C THR A 90 -25.27 17.72 -2.11
N LEU A 91 -24.61 16.56 -2.05
CA LEU A 91 -23.60 16.24 -1.04
C LEU A 91 -22.24 15.93 -1.69
N THR A 92 -22.16 14.95 -2.59
CA THR A 92 -20.88 14.45 -3.10
C THR A 92 -20.14 15.45 -3.99
N ALA A 93 -20.80 16.00 -5.01
CA ALA A 93 -20.20 16.96 -5.92
C ALA A 93 -19.83 18.29 -5.23
N PRO A 94 -20.70 18.90 -4.38
CA PRO A 94 -20.33 20.08 -3.61
C PRO A 94 -19.20 19.83 -2.61
N SER A 95 -19.18 18.69 -1.92
CA SER A 95 -18.08 18.32 -1.00
C SER A 95 -16.74 18.25 -1.71
N THR A 96 -16.72 17.66 -2.91
CA THR A 96 -15.52 17.53 -3.74
C THR A 96 -15.02 18.89 -4.20
N ALA A 97 -15.92 19.73 -4.73
CA ALA A 97 -15.59 21.07 -5.21
C ALA A 97 -15.35 22.09 -4.07
N SER A 98 -15.61 21.72 -2.80
CA SER A 98 -15.41 22.60 -1.65
C SER A 98 -13.94 22.87 -1.37
N PHE A 99 -13.04 21.97 -1.77
CA PHE A 99 -11.60 22.14 -1.53
C PHE A 99 -10.98 23.05 -2.58
N ILE A 100 -11.03 22.65 -3.85
CA ILE A 100 -10.71 23.51 -5.00
C ILE A 100 -11.93 23.50 -5.92
N PRO A 101 -12.45 24.68 -6.34
CA PRO A 101 -13.63 24.74 -7.18
C PRO A 101 -13.45 23.91 -8.46
N SER A 102 -14.52 23.22 -8.84
CA SER A 102 -14.57 22.34 -10.01
C SER A 102 -15.91 22.48 -10.72
N GLN A 103 -15.87 23.03 -11.93
CA GLN A 103 -17.07 23.16 -12.78
C GLN A 103 -17.50 21.80 -13.34
N PHE A 104 -16.55 20.89 -13.51
CA PHE A 104 -16.79 19.53 -13.99
C PHE A 104 -17.81 18.81 -13.09
N TRP A 105 -17.55 18.72 -11.78
CA TRP A 105 -18.43 18.01 -10.84
C TRP A 105 -19.73 18.74 -10.55
N THR A 106 -19.67 20.07 -10.41
CA THR A 106 -20.82 20.87 -9.95
C THR A 106 -21.81 21.22 -11.05
N ARG A 107 -21.43 21.06 -12.32
CA ARG A 107 -22.29 21.42 -13.46
C ARG A 107 -22.27 20.39 -14.57
N GLU A 108 -21.12 20.09 -15.13
CA GLU A 108 -21.04 19.39 -16.43
C GLU A 108 -21.40 17.92 -16.32
N ILE A 109 -20.87 17.21 -15.32
CA ILE A 109 -21.22 15.81 -15.11
C ILE A 109 -22.71 15.65 -14.76
N LEU A 110 -23.31 16.63 -14.08
CA LEU A 110 -24.74 16.63 -13.75
C LEU A 110 -25.60 16.85 -14.99
N GLN A 111 -25.19 17.76 -15.88
CA GLN A 111 -25.86 17.97 -17.16
C GLN A 111 -25.74 16.73 -18.04
N LEU A 112 -24.54 16.13 -18.10
CA LEU A 112 -24.25 14.96 -18.90
C LEU A 112 -25.00 13.72 -18.39
N ALA A 113 -25.15 13.58 -17.07
CA ALA A 113 -25.95 12.51 -16.46
C ALA A 113 -27.40 12.51 -16.93
N HIS A 114 -27.98 13.67 -17.29
CA HIS A 114 -29.34 13.74 -17.82
C HIS A 114 -29.45 13.33 -19.29
N SER A 115 -28.37 13.38 -20.06
CA SER A 115 -28.34 13.01 -21.48
C SER A 115 -27.76 11.62 -21.75
N GLU A 116 -26.88 11.10 -20.88
CA GLU A 116 -26.12 9.87 -21.10
C GLU A 116 -26.39 8.82 -20.00
N PRO A 117 -26.99 7.65 -20.33
CA PRO A 117 -27.28 6.57 -19.37
C PRO A 117 -26.06 6.11 -18.57
N ALA A 118 -24.90 6.01 -19.23
CA ALA A 118 -23.68 5.53 -18.59
C ALA A 118 -23.26 6.47 -17.46
N VAL A 119 -23.32 7.78 -17.72
CA VAL A 119 -22.97 8.81 -16.74
C VAL A 119 -24.01 8.88 -15.62
N TRP A 120 -25.30 8.71 -15.94
CA TRP A 120 -26.33 8.59 -14.91
C TRP A 120 -26.01 7.46 -13.91
N HIS A 121 -25.76 6.25 -14.40
CA HIS A 121 -25.43 5.12 -13.55
C HIS A 121 -24.13 5.34 -12.75
N ALA A 122 -23.13 6.01 -13.33
CA ALA A 122 -21.94 6.40 -12.59
C ALA A 122 -22.26 7.36 -11.43
N THR A 123 -23.10 8.38 -11.65
CA THR A 123 -23.52 9.30 -10.56
C THR A 123 -24.33 8.60 -9.47
N LEU A 124 -25.14 7.60 -9.80
CA LEU A 124 -25.85 6.78 -8.80
C LEU A 124 -24.87 5.95 -7.96
N ALA A 125 -23.84 5.36 -8.59
CA ALA A 125 -22.81 4.62 -7.88
C ALA A 125 -22.06 5.52 -6.89
N LEU A 126 -21.66 6.72 -7.31
CA LEU A 126 -21.02 7.71 -6.44
C LEU A 126 -21.92 8.15 -5.28
N GLY A 127 -23.22 8.37 -5.53
CA GLY A 127 -24.20 8.67 -4.49
C GLY A 127 -24.37 7.52 -3.47
N ALA A 128 -24.41 6.27 -3.95
CA ALA A 128 -24.48 5.09 -3.07
C ALA A 128 -23.23 4.93 -2.21
N ILE A 129 -22.04 5.16 -2.77
CA ILE A 129 -20.78 5.13 -2.03
C ILE A 129 -20.75 6.21 -0.93
N HIS A 130 -21.20 7.42 -1.24
CA HIS A 130 -21.30 8.49 -0.24
C HIS A 130 -22.22 8.07 0.91
N GLN A 131 -23.43 7.59 0.58
CA GLN A 131 -24.40 7.18 1.60
C GLN A 131 -23.90 5.99 2.44
N ARG A 132 -23.19 5.04 1.82
CA ARG A 132 -22.49 3.96 2.54
C ARG A 132 -21.54 4.53 3.58
N HIS A 133 -20.72 5.51 3.18
CA HIS A 133 -19.72 6.09 4.07
C HIS A 133 -20.36 6.80 5.28
N GLU A 134 -21.46 7.52 5.08
CA GLU A 134 -22.22 8.13 6.18
C GLU A 134 -22.81 7.08 7.12
N LEU A 135 -23.37 5.98 6.58
CA LEU A 135 -23.95 4.90 7.35
C LEU A 135 -22.91 4.11 8.16
N TYR A 136 -21.72 3.91 7.58
CA TYR A 136 -20.60 3.26 8.26
C TYR A 136 -20.22 3.99 9.55
N PHE A 137 -20.05 5.31 9.50
CA PHE A 137 -19.74 6.09 10.71
C PHE A 137 -20.91 6.24 11.69
N GLN A 138 -22.14 6.00 11.24
CA GLN A 138 -23.32 5.91 12.11
C GLN A 138 -23.48 4.52 12.75
N GLY A 139 -22.58 3.57 12.48
CA GLY A 139 -22.65 2.19 12.99
C GLY A 139 -23.78 1.35 12.36
N CYS A 140 -24.32 1.77 11.21
CA CYS A 140 -25.43 1.12 10.53
C CYS A 140 -24.94 0.08 9.49
N ASN A 141 -24.22 -0.96 9.95
CA ASN A 141 -23.49 -1.90 9.09
C ASN A 141 -24.37 -2.58 8.02
N ASP A 142 -25.55 -3.11 8.37
CA ASP A 142 -26.41 -3.82 7.40
C ASP A 142 -26.86 -2.93 6.24
N LYS A 143 -27.19 -1.66 6.53
CA LYS A 143 -27.58 -0.68 5.51
C LYS A 143 -26.38 -0.20 4.70
N SER A 144 -25.21 -0.11 5.32
CA SER A 144 -23.94 0.17 4.64
C SER A 144 -23.64 -0.89 3.58
N GLU A 145 -23.76 -2.18 3.93
CA GLU A 145 -23.57 -3.29 2.97
C GLU A 145 -24.60 -3.28 1.83
N GLN A 146 -25.85 -2.92 2.11
CA GLN A 146 -26.85 -2.74 1.05
C GLN A 146 -26.47 -1.63 0.06
N MET A 147 -25.98 -0.49 0.56
CA MET A 147 -25.51 0.60 -0.29
C MET A 147 -24.25 0.23 -1.07
N TRP A 148 -23.39 -0.61 -0.51
CA TRP A 148 -22.24 -1.18 -1.21
C TRP A 148 -22.65 -2.04 -2.42
N LEU A 149 -23.66 -2.90 -2.24
CA LEU A 149 -24.20 -3.70 -3.34
C LEU A 149 -24.81 -2.81 -4.43
N GLU A 150 -25.58 -1.80 -4.05
CA GLU A 150 -26.20 -0.87 -5.01
C GLU A 150 -25.14 -0.05 -5.79
N ALA A 151 -24.04 0.34 -5.14
CA ALA A 151 -22.90 0.98 -5.79
C ALA A 151 -22.28 0.07 -6.86
N ASN A 152 -22.02 -1.20 -6.55
CA ASN A 152 -21.45 -2.16 -7.49
C ASN A 152 -22.39 -2.45 -8.67
N VAL A 153 -23.69 -2.61 -8.42
CA VAL A 153 -24.70 -2.80 -9.47
C VAL A 153 -24.76 -1.58 -10.40
N SER A 154 -24.76 -0.37 -9.83
CA SER A 154 -24.77 0.87 -10.61
C SER A 154 -23.48 1.05 -11.42
N TYR A 155 -22.32 0.73 -10.85
CA TYR A 155 -21.04 0.72 -11.57
C TYR A 155 -21.04 -0.26 -12.76
N GLY A 156 -21.51 -1.50 -12.56
CA GLY A 156 -21.62 -2.49 -13.65
C GLY A 156 -22.56 -2.06 -14.77
N ARG A 157 -23.65 -1.35 -14.44
CA ARG A 157 -24.55 -0.73 -15.43
C ARG A 157 -23.88 0.41 -16.17
N ALA A 158 -23.10 1.26 -15.50
CA ALA A 158 -22.35 2.34 -16.13
C ALA A 158 -21.38 1.80 -17.19
N ILE A 159 -20.61 0.74 -16.88
CA ILE A 159 -19.72 0.07 -17.84
C ILE A 159 -20.49 -0.53 -19.01
N SER A 160 -21.62 -1.20 -18.73
CA SER A 160 -22.43 -1.82 -19.79
C SER A 160 -22.95 -0.78 -20.79
N CYS A 161 -23.41 0.36 -20.28
CA CYS A 161 -23.87 1.49 -21.10
C CYS A 161 -22.73 2.27 -21.76
N ALA A 162 -21.49 2.19 -21.26
CA ALA A 162 -20.34 2.91 -21.81
C ALA A 162 -20.10 2.61 -23.30
N ARG A 163 -20.44 1.38 -23.74
CA ARG A 163 -20.31 0.93 -25.13
C ARG A 163 -21.14 1.76 -26.12
N GLU A 164 -22.21 2.40 -25.65
CA GLU A 164 -23.10 3.21 -26.48
C GLU A 164 -22.62 4.68 -26.61
N VAL A 165 -21.65 5.10 -25.79
CA VAL A 165 -21.12 6.47 -25.79
C VAL A 165 -20.06 6.59 -26.88
N LYS A 166 -20.43 7.20 -28.01
CA LYS A 166 -19.55 7.36 -29.18
C LYS A 166 -18.73 8.64 -29.18
N ASP A 167 -19.20 9.66 -28.46
CA ASP A 167 -18.55 10.96 -28.42
C ASP A 167 -17.33 10.93 -27.48
N PRO A 168 -16.10 11.25 -27.95
CA PRO A 168 -14.89 11.18 -27.14
C PRO A 168 -14.92 12.08 -25.89
N THR A 169 -15.53 13.26 -25.96
CA THR A 169 -15.63 14.21 -24.84
C THR A 169 -16.56 13.68 -23.75
N LYS A 170 -17.69 13.10 -24.14
CA LYS A 170 -18.62 12.44 -23.20
C LYS A 170 -18.02 11.18 -22.60
N LEU A 171 -17.29 10.39 -23.40
CA LEU A 171 -16.62 9.20 -22.93
C LEU A 171 -15.47 9.54 -21.96
N LEU A 172 -14.72 10.62 -22.21
CA LEU A 172 -13.73 11.15 -21.28
C LEU A 172 -14.38 11.51 -19.92
N SER A 173 -15.51 12.22 -19.95
CA SER A 173 -16.24 12.59 -18.74
C SER A 173 -16.74 11.36 -17.96
N LEU A 174 -17.22 10.34 -18.67
CA LEU A 174 -17.56 9.05 -18.08
C LEU A 174 -16.33 8.37 -17.45
N CYS A 175 -15.19 8.33 -18.14
CA CYS A 175 -13.95 7.76 -17.62
C CYS A 175 -13.55 8.42 -16.29
N LEU A 176 -13.63 9.76 -16.19
CA LEU A 176 -13.32 10.47 -14.93
C LEU A 176 -14.25 10.05 -13.77
N ALA A 177 -15.55 9.89 -14.05
CA ALA A 177 -16.49 9.39 -13.05
C ALA A 177 -16.19 7.93 -12.65
N LEU A 178 -15.81 7.08 -13.62
CA LEU A 178 -15.43 5.69 -13.37
C LEU A 178 -14.14 5.60 -12.55
N VAL A 179 -13.13 6.43 -12.82
CA VAL A 179 -11.90 6.55 -12.01
C VAL A 179 -12.25 6.85 -10.55
N SER A 180 -13.13 7.84 -10.31
CA SER A 180 -13.56 8.15 -8.95
C SER A 180 -14.28 6.98 -8.28
N ILE A 181 -15.12 6.24 -9.00
CA ILE A 181 -15.80 5.05 -8.45
C ILE A 181 -14.78 3.95 -8.11
N THR A 182 -13.85 3.64 -9.01
CA THR A 182 -12.84 2.59 -8.80
C THR A 182 -11.88 2.91 -7.67
N HIS A 183 -11.48 4.19 -7.52
CA HIS A 183 -10.72 4.67 -6.36
C HIS A 183 -11.46 4.44 -5.04
N LEU A 184 -12.76 4.74 -5.00
CA LEU A 184 -13.54 4.63 -3.78
C LEU A 184 -13.93 3.19 -3.41
N ILE A 185 -14.10 2.32 -4.41
CA ILE A 185 -14.44 0.90 -4.21
C ILE A 185 -13.19 0.06 -3.93
N GLY A 186 -12.00 0.53 -4.29
CA GLY A 186 -10.75 -0.23 -4.13
C GLY A 186 -10.44 -1.18 -5.29
N ARG A 187 -10.92 -0.86 -6.50
CA ARG A 187 -10.61 -1.62 -7.73
C ARG A 187 -9.46 -0.95 -8.48
N TRP A 188 -8.24 -1.12 -7.96
CA TRP A 188 -7.06 -0.38 -8.40
C TRP A 188 -6.69 -0.64 -9.86
N SER A 189 -6.72 -1.91 -10.29
CA SER A 189 -6.44 -2.31 -11.67
C SER A 189 -7.41 -1.67 -12.68
N ASP A 190 -8.71 -1.68 -12.39
CA ASP A 190 -9.73 -0.99 -13.20
C ASP A 190 -9.47 0.52 -13.25
N SER A 191 -9.04 1.13 -12.13
CA SER A 191 -8.74 2.56 -12.09
C SER A 191 -7.62 2.94 -13.06
N GLN A 192 -6.55 2.14 -13.11
CA GLN A 192 -5.43 2.36 -14.02
C GLN A 192 -5.89 2.33 -15.49
N VAL A 193 -6.74 1.37 -15.84
CA VAL A 193 -7.33 1.29 -17.19
C VAL A 193 -8.10 2.57 -17.52
N HIS A 194 -8.92 3.06 -16.59
CA HIS A 194 -9.73 4.27 -16.82
C HIS A 194 -8.89 5.55 -16.89
N ILE A 195 -7.83 5.69 -16.08
CA ILE A 195 -6.91 6.85 -16.13
C ILE A 195 -6.14 6.85 -17.46
N MET A 196 -5.58 5.71 -17.88
CA MET A 196 -4.85 5.62 -19.15
C MET A 196 -5.77 5.87 -20.36
N ALA A 197 -7.01 5.34 -20.31
CA ALA A 197 -8.01 5.62 -21.33
C ALA A 197 -8.38 7.11 -21.38
N ALA A 198 -8.50 7.78 -20.24
CA ALA A 198 -8.81 9.22 -20.17
C ALA A 198 -7.70 10.07 -20.83
N HIS A 199 -6.42 9.76 -20.60
CA HIS A 199 -5.31 10.42 -21.29
C HIS A 199 -5.38 10.21 -22.81
N GLY A 200 -5.63 8.97 -23.26
CA GLY A 200 -5.80 8.65 -24.68
C GLY A 200 -6.98 9.40 -25.32
N LEU A 201 -8.12 9.48 -24.63
CA LEU A 201 -9.32 10.16 -25.10
C LEU A 201 -9.14 11.68 -25.15
N LEU A 202 -8.45 12.27 -24.18
CA LEU A 202 -8.13 13.69 -24.20
C LEU A 202 -7.23 14.05 -25.40
N ASN A 203 -6.26 13.20 -25.71
CA ASN A 203 -5.41 13.36 -26.89
C ASN A 203 -6.20 13.24 -28.21
N GLN A 204 -7.21 12.36 -28.26
CA GLN A 204 -8.07 12.19 -29.43
C GLN A 204 -9.08 13.33 -29.61
N ALA A 205 -9.73 13.76 -28.51
CA ALA A 205 -10.72 14.83 -28.52
C ALA A 205 -10.08 16.20 -28.80
N GLY A 206 -8.80 16.34 -28.47
CA GLY A 206 -8.07 17.59 -28.52
C GLY A 206 -8.43 18.51 -27.36
N TYR A 207 -7.52 19.44 -27.07
CA TYR A 207 -7.78 20.48 -26.08
C TYR A 207 -8.67 21.57 -26.68
N SER A 208 -9.82 21.79 -26.06
CA SER A 208 -10.81 22.79 -26.45
C SER A 208 -11.50 23.37 -25.22
N LEU A 209 -12.34 24.38 -25.42
CA LEU A 209 -13.17 24.92 -24.34
C LEU A 209 -14.13 23.86 -23.76
N GLU A 210 -14.48 22.83 -24.53
CA GLU A 210 -15.40 21.77 -24.11
C GLU A 210 -14.69 20.67 -23.30
N THR A 211 -13.40 20.46 -23.53
CA THR A 211 -12.58 19.44 -22.83
C THR A 211 -11.75 20.01 -21.69
N SER A 212 -11.68 21.33 -21.54
CA SER A 212 -10.80 22.00 -20.56
C SER A 212 -11.05 21.54 -19.12
N SER A 213 -12.29 21.58 -18.65
CA SER A 213 -12.69 21.16 -17.31
C SER A 213 -12.41 19.68 -17.02
N ALA A 214 -12.62 18.81 -18.01
CA ALA A 214 -12.30 17.39 -17.93
C ALA A 214 -10.78 17.16 -17.89
N ALA A 215 -10.02 17.95 -18.65
CA ALA A 215 -8.56 17.93 -18.66
C ALA A 215 -7.98 18.42 -17.31
N GLU A 216 -8.58 19.44 -16.69
CA GLU A 216 -8.25 19.86 -15.33
C GLU A 216 -8.51 18.74 -14.32
N MET A 217 -9.67 18.08 -14.44
CA MET A 217 -10.04 16.98 -13.56
C MET A 217 -9.10 15.78 -13.69
N LEU A 218 -8.73 15.44 -14.93
CA LEU A 218 -7.80 14.36 -15.21
C LEU A 218 -6.47 14.61 -14.49
N THR A 219 -5.91 15.82 -14.55
CA THR A 219 -4.67 16.15 -13.83
C THR A 219 -4.78 15.91 -12.33
N ARG A 220 -5.91 16.27 -11.71
CA ARG A 220 -6.12 16.11 -10.25
C ARG A 220 -6.30 14.65 -9.86
N LEU A 221 -7.12 13.90 -10.60
CA LEU A 221 -7.34 12.47 -10.34
C LEU A 221 -6.09 11.63 -10.64
N ASP A 222 -5.32 12.00 -11.66
CA ASP A 222 -4.06 11.36 -12.01
C ASP A 222 -3.01 11.60 -10.92
N LEU A 223 -2.86 12.83 -10.44
CA LEU A 223 -2.00 13.11 -9.28
C LEU A 223 -2.46 12.31 -8.06
N HIS A 224 -3.77 12.25 -7.79
CA HIS A 224 -4.30 11.45 -6.68
C HIS A 224 -3.84 10.00 -6.78
N ALA A 225 -3.99 9.37 -7.95
CA ALA A 225 -3.55 8.01 -8.20
C ALA A 225 -2.05 7.81 -7.88
N MET A 226 -1.20 8.76 -8.29
CA MET A 226 0.23 8.72 -8.03
C MET A 226 0.57 8.81 -6.52
N THR A 227 -0.22 9.55 -5.73
CA THR A 227 0.04 9.66 -4.28
C THR A 227 -0.18 8.37 -3.51
N PHE A 228 -0.93 7.41 -4.06
CA PHE A 228 -1.27 6.13 -3.41
C PHE A 228 -0.63 4.93 -4.12
N SER A 229 0.38 5.16 -4.97
CA SER A 229 1.04 4.09 -5.73
C SER A 229 1.89 3.22 -4.79
N ASP A 230 1.58 1.92 -4.73
CA ASP A 230 2.35 0.91 -4.00
C ASP A 230 2.47 -0.40 -4.80
N SER A 231 3.09 -1.45 -4.25
CA SER A 231 3.25 -2.75 -4.92
C SER A 231 1.93 -3.51 -5.16
N SER A 232 0.87 -3.22 -4.39
CA SER A 232 -0.48 -3.78 -4.55
C SER A 232 -1.38 -2.95 -5.47
N ALA A 233 -1.05 -1.67 -5.67
CA ALA A 233 -1.74 -0.72 -6.53
C ALA A 233 -0.75 0.14 -7.36
N PRO A 234 0.11 -0.47 -8.21
CA PRO A 234 1.21 0.26 -8.84
C PRO A 234 0.72 1.22 -9.91
N TYR A 235 1.01 2.51 -9.77
CA TYR A 235 0.67 3.47 -10.82
C TYR A 235 1.48 3.16 -12.10
N PRO A 236 0.87 3.19 -13.31
CA PRO A 236 1.52 2.75 -14.54
C PRO A 236 2.44 3.84 -15.13
N TYR A 237 3.52 4.19 -14.43
CA TYR A 237 4.44 5.28 -14.80
C TYR A 237 4.97 5.19 -16.24
N LYS A 238 5.23 3.97 -16.75
CA LYS A 238 5.73 3.73 -18.12
C LYS A 238 4.72 4.11 -19.21
N ASN A 239 3.42 4.01 -18.91
CA ASN A 239 2.33 4.31 -19.85
C ASN A 239 1.77 5.72 -19.65
N ALA A 240 1.98 6.31 -18.46
CA ALA A 240 1.52 7.64 -18.15
C ALA A 240 2.29 8.70 -18.95
N PRO A 241 1.62 9.76 -19.44
CA PRO A 241 2.30 10.80 -20.20
C PRO A 241 3.26 11.58 -19.28
N SER A 242 4.50 11.78 -19.75
CA SER A 242 5.52 12.54 -19.01
C SER A 242 5.18 14.03 -18.88
N ARG A 243 4.42 14.58 -19.84
CA ARG A 243 3.87 15.93 -19.82
C ARG A 243 2.38 15.89 -20.11
N VAL A 244 1.64 16.81 -19.51
CA VAL A 244 0.20 16.99 -19.70
C VAL A 244 -0.07 18.40 -20.24
N TRP A 245 -1.28 18.61 -20.77
CA TRP A 245 -1.67 19.89 -21.40
C TRP A 245 -1.37 21.13 -20.54
N ILE A 246 -1.53 21.03 -19.21
CA ILE A 246 -1.31 22.14 -18.29
C ILE A 246 0.16 22.57 -18.21
N ASP A 247 1.11 21.68 -18.54
CA ASP A 247 2.53 22.02 -18.60
C ASP A 247 2.82 23.05 -19.71
N GLU A 248 2.11 22.94 -20.84
CA GLU A 248 2.19 23.93 -21.93
C GLU A 248 1.36 25.18 -21.64
N ASP A 249 0.16 24.99 -21.08
CA ASP A 249 -0.75 26.11 -20.81
C ASP A 249 -0.19 27.05 -19.75
N MET A 250 0.51 26.55 -18.72
CA MET A 250 1.15 27.39 -17.71
C MET A 250 2.09 28.43 -18.35
N GLN A 251 2.86 28.02 -19.35
CA GLN A 251 3.78 28.94 -20.05
C GLN A 251 3.03 30.00 -20.87
N ARG A 252 1.84 29.69 -21.37
CA ARG A 252 1.04 30.58 -22.24
C ARG A 252 0.13 31.53 -21.46
N ILE A 253 -0.37 31.14 -20.28
CA ILE A 253 -1.27 32.00 -19.50
C ILE A 253 -0.55 33.26 -19.02
N ALA A 254 -1.11 34.43 -19.33
CA ALA A 254 -0.54 35.71 -18.87
C ALA A 254 -0.65 35.88 -17.35
N GLY A 255 -1.75 35.40 -16.75
CA GLY A 255 -2.01 35.43 -15.31
C GLY A 255 -3.22 34.57 -14.95
N PHE A 256 -3.41 34.30 -13.65
CA PHE A 256 -4.54 33.48 -13.19
C PHE A 256 -5.84 34.27 -13.17
N LYS A 257 -6.95 33.61 -13.49
CA LYS A 257 -8.31 34.16 -13.43
C LYS A 257 -9.09 33.70 -12.21
N SER A 258 -8.69 32.57 -11.62
CA SER A 258 -9.37 31.97 -10.47
C SER A 258 -8.42 31.04 -9.69
N TYR A 259 -8.78 30.76 -8.44
CA TYR A 259 -8.10 29.75 -7.64
C TYR A 259 -8.25 28.34 -8.23
N ALA A 260 -9.31 28.03 -8.97
CA ALA A 260 -9.41 26.74 -9.67
C ALA A 260 -8.28 26.56 -10.70
N GLN A 261 -8.05 27.59 -11.51
CA GLN A 261 -7.01 27.58 -12.54
C GLN A 261 -5.60 27.53 -11.92
N ALA A 262 -5.36 28.35 -10.88
CA ALA A 262 -4.10 28.33 -10.14
C ALA A 262 -3.83 26.98 -9.48
N GLY A 263 -4.86 26.38 -8.88
CA GLY A 263 -4.81 25.04 -8.29
C GLY A 263 -4.44 24.00 -9.34
N THR A 264 -5.15 23.93 -10.47
CA THR A 264 -4.84 22.95 -11.52
C THR A 264 -3.41 23.10 -12.03
N ALA A 265 -2.93 24.34 -12.23
CA ALA A 265 -1.54 24.57 -12.62
C ALA A 265 -0.54 24.02 -11.59
N LEU A 266 -0.76 24.29 -10.30
CA LEU A 266 0.09 23.79 -9.21
C LEU A 266 0.11 22.25 -9.15
N PHE A 267 -1.06 21.62 -9.31
CA PHE A 267 -1.20 20.17 -9.34
C PHE A 267 -0.48 19.56 -10.56
N GLY A 268 -0.45 20.26 -11.70
CA GLY A 268 0.37 19.87 -12.86
C GLY A 268 1.86 19.85 -12.53
N VAL A 269 2.38 20.89 -11.87
CA VAL A 269 3.79 20.93 -11.46
C VAL A 269 4.10 19.84 -10.42
N MET A 270 3.20 19.60 -9.46
CA MET A 270 3.34 18.52 -8.48
C MET A 270 3.30 17.12 -9.14
N ARG A 271 2.45 16.91 -10.15
CA ARG A 271 2.39 15.67 -10.94
C ARG A 271 3.72 15.41 -11.64
N ARG A 272 4.31 16.44 -12.25
CA ARG A 272 5.63 16.34 -12.90
C ARG A 272 6.72 15.92 -11.90
N LEU A 273 6.68 16.46 -10.68
CA LEU A 273 7.56 16.04 -9.60
C LEU A 273 7.41 14.56 -9.26
N MET A 274 6.17 14.07 -9.16
CA MET A 274 5.89 12.65 -8.90
C MET A 274 6.34 11.72 -10.04
N MET A 275 6.31 12.17 -11.30
CA MET A 275 6.82 11.40 -12.45
C MET A 275 8.34 11.23 -12.41
N MET A 276 9.09 12.18 -11.81
CA MET A 276 10.54 12.11 -11.71
C MET A 276 11.01 11.08 -10.66
N GLY A 277 10.26 10.92 -9.56
CA GLY A 277 10.64 10.04 -8.45
C GLY A 277 10.75 8.56 -8.81
N GLN A 278 10.09 8.10 -9.89
CA GLN A 278 10.06 6.68 -10.29
C GLN A 278 11.02 6.34 -11.43
N LYS A 279 11.38 7.33 -12.27
CA LYS A 279 12.44 7.14 -13.29
C LYS A 279 13.83 6.99 -12.66
N ALA A 280 13.98 7.33 -11.38
CA ALA A 280 15.22 7.18 -10.64
C ALA A 280 15.52 5.72 -10.20
N ASP A 281 14.52 4.84 -10.18
CA ASP A 281 14.68 3.42 -9.82
C ASP A 281 15.07 2.54 -11.03
N ASP A 282 14.83 3.01 -12.26
CA ASP A 282 15.31 2.38 -13.49
C ASP A 282 16.76 2.88 -13.74
N GLU A 283 17.77 2.15 -13.23
CA GLU A 283 19.19 2.49 -13.32
C GLU A 283 19.72 2.58 -14.77
N ASP A 284 19.77 3.79 -15.33
CA ASP A 284 20.61 4.14 -16.49
C ASP A 284 21.29 5.49 -16.26
N GLN A 285 22.60 5.60 -16.52
CA GLN A 285 23.40 6.84 -16.32
C GLN A 285 22.93 8.03 -17.18
N GLU A 286 22.29 7.78 -18.33
CA GLU A 286 21.71 8.83 -19.18
C GLU A 286 20.48 9.51 -18.52
N THR A 287 19.78 8.81 -17.63
CA THR A 287 18.54 9.27 -16.96
C THR A 287 18.80 10.32 -15.86
N MET A 288 20.02 10.36 -15.29
CA MET A 288 20.38 11.33 -14.25
C MET A 288 20.51 12.76 -14.78
N GLY A 289 21.01 12.95 -16.01
CA GLY A 289 21.09 14.27 -16.65
C GLY A 289 19.71 14.85 -16.97
N ASP A 290 18.82 14.03 -17.54
CA ASP A 290 17.43 14.41 -17.85
C ASP A 290 16.63 14.76 -16.57
N SER A 291 16.88 14.06 -15.46
CA SER A 291 16.24 14.31 -14.16
C SER A 291 16.68 15.64 -13.52
N GLN A 292 17.96 16.01 -13.60
CA GLN A 292 18.46 17.29 -13.08
C GLN A 292 17.91 18.49 -13.88
N ASP A 293 17.85 18.38 -15.20
CA ASP A 293 17.26 19.40 -16.07
C ASP A 293 15.76 19.58 -15.81
N MET A 294 15.03 18.47 -15.62
CA MET A 294 13.61 18.50 -15.29
C MET A 294 13.31 19.08 -13.91
N MET A 295 14.17 18.85 -12.91
CA MET A 295 14.08 19.49 -11.59
C MET A 295 14.27 21.00 -11.68
N ALA A 296 15.26 21.47 -12.46
CA ALA A 296 15.49 22.89 -12.68
C ALA A 296 14.30 23.56 -13.39
N ILE A 297 13.71 22.90 -14.39
CA ILE A 297 12.49 23.37 -15.05
C ILE A 297 11.33 23.44 -14.04
N THR A 298 11.16 22.42 -13.20
CA THR A 298 10.08 22.37 -12.20
C THR A 298 10.20 23.53 -11.19
N LYS A 299 11.40 23.82 -10.70
CA LYS A 299 11.66 24.97 -9.82
C LYS A 299 11.35 26.30 -10.53
N ARG A 300 11.78 26.46 -11.78
CA ARG A 300 11.52 27.67 -12.59
C ARG A 300 10.03 27.89 -12.83
N ASP A 301 9.30 26.83 -13.19
CA ASP A 301 7.86 26.90 -13.43
C ASP A 301 7.12 27.21 -12.13
N LEU A 302 7.55 26.67 -10.97
CA LEU A 302 6.97 27.03 -9.68
C LEU A 302 7.20 28.50 -9.32
N ALA A 303 8.42 29.03 -9.51
CA ALA A 303 8.71 30.45 -9.27
C ALA A 303 7.86 31.36 -10.19
N THR A 304 7.67 30.95 -11.44
CA THR A 304 6.78 31.63 -12.40
C THR A 304 5.33 31.59 -11.92
N TRP A 305 4.87 30.43 -11.43
CA TRP A 305 3.54 30.27 -10.86
C TRP A 305 3.35 31.17 -9.63
N GLU A 306 4.35 31.28 -8.74
CA GLU A 306 4.29 32.14 -7.56
C GLU A 306 4.22 33.62 -7.92
N TYR A 307 4.99 34.07 -8.92
CA TYR A 307 4.89 35.45 -9.41
C TYR A 307 3.48 35.76 -9.94
N LYS A 308 2.90 34.84 -10.73
CA LYS A 308 1.53 34.97 -11.24
C LYS A 308 0.49 34.94 -10.12
N MET A 309 0.72 34.16 -9.06
CA MET A 309 -0.13 34.17 -7.86
C MET A 309 -0.04 35.48 -7.09
N ALA A 310 1.16 36.03 -6.97
CA ALA A 310 1.39 37.34 -6.37
C ALA A 310 0.55 38.41 -7.08
N GLU A 311 0.62 38.44 -8.41
CA GLU A 311 -0.16 39.35 -9.23
C GLU A 311 -1.68 39.12 -9.09
N PHE A 312 -2.11 37.86 -9.12
CA PHE A 312 -3.50 37.50 -8.96
C PHE A 312 -4.07 37.99 -7.62
N GLU A 313 -3.39 37.74 -6.50
CA GLU A 313 -3.86 38.15 -5.17
C GLU A 313 -3.71 39.65 -4.91
N ARG A 314 -2.70 40.33 -5.48
CA ARG A 314 -2.64 41.81 -5.47
C ARG A 314 -3.88 42.43 -6.11
N ASN A 315 -4.35 41.84 -7.21
CA ASN A 315 -5.55 42.29 -7.92
C ASN A 315 -6.87 41.79 -7.27
N HIS A 316 -6.80 40.84 -6.33
CA HIS A 316 -7.94 40.22 -5.67
C HIS A 316 -7.76 40.15 -4.14
N ALA A 317 -7.29 41.22 -3.51
CA ALA A 317 -6.78 41.24 -2.12
C ALA A 317 -7.72 40.70 -1.01
N ARG A 318 -9.02 40.50 -1.31
CA ARG A 318 -9.99 39.79 -0.45
C ARG A 318 -10.96 38.98 -1.30
N PRO A 319 -10.53 37.82 -1.83
CA PRO A 319 -11.41 36.99 -2.62
C PRO A 319 -12.48 36.39 -1.69
N HIS A 320 -13.73 36.38 -2.15
CA HIS A 320 -14.84 35.69 -1.46
C HIS A 320 -14.58 34.17 -1.31
N ASP A 321 -13.56 33.62 -1.98
CA ASP A 321 -13.15 32.22 -1.95
C ASP A 321 -11.92 32.00 -1.05
N GLN A 322 -12.05 32.33 0.24
CA GLN A 322 -11.00 32.11 1.24
C GLN A 322 -10.59 30.63 1.33
N ARG A 323 -11.52 29.70 1.05
CA ARG A 323 -11.25 28.26 1.12
C ARG A 323 -10.36 27.78 -0.02
N GLY A 324 -10.60 28.22 -1.26
CA GLY A 324 -9.69 27.98 -2.38
C GLY A 324 -8.30 28.57 -2.15
N ALA A 325 -8.23 29.78 -1.58
CA ALA A 325 -6.98 30.45 -1.24
C ALA A 325 -6.12 29.67 -0.23
N ILE A 326 -6.76 29.17 0.85
CA ILE A 326 -6.08 28.37 1.88
C ILE A 326 -5.68 26.99 1.34
N SER A 327 -6.54 26.37 0.53
CA SER A 327 -6.27 25.06 -0.11
C SER A 327 -5.06 25.12 -1.05
N ILE A 328 -4.94 26.20 -1.82
CA ILE A 328 -3.75 26.43 -2.65
C ILE A 328 -2.50 26.63 -1.80
N ARG A 329 -2.57 27.45 -0.75
CA ARG A 329 -1.43 27.62 0.17
C ARG A 329 -1.02 26.29 0.80
N LEU A 330 -1.97 25.40 1.10
CA LEU A 330 -1.70 24.08 1.67
C LEU A 330 -0.89 23.21 0.69
N TYR A 331 -1.37 23.04 -0.54
CA TYR A 331 -0.67 22.24 -1.56
C TYR A 331 0.62 22.90 -2.05
N HIS A 332 0.69 24.23 -2.07
CA HIS A 332 1.91 24.96 -2.36
C HIS A 332 2.97 24.73 -1.29
N THR A 333 2.57 24.81 -0.01
CA THR A 333 3.48 24.51 1.11
C THR A 333 3.94 23.05 1.04
N LEU A 334 3.05 22.10 0.75
CA LEU A 334 3.41 20.70 0.53
C LEU A 334 4.43 20.53 -0.60
N MET A 335 4.20 21.19 -1.73
CA MET A 335 5.11 21.14 -2.87
C MET A 335 6.49 21.73 -2.54
N ARG A 336 6.52 22.87 -1.84
CA ARG A 336 7.77 23.47 -1.34
C ARG A 336 8.49 22.56 -0.35
N THR A 337 7.75 21.83 0.50
CA THR A 337 8.34 20.81 1.38
C THR A 337 9.00 19.68 0.58
N PHE A 338 8.37 19.17 -0.49
CA PHE A 338 9.01 18.15 -1.34
C PHE A 338 10.25 18.67 -2.06
N LEU A 339 10.22 19.89 -2.60
CA LEU A 339 11.36 20.50 -3.29
C LEU A 339 12.52 20.82 -2.33
N ALA A 340 12.22 21.30 -1.12
CA ALA A 340 13.22 21.60 -0.10
C ALA A 340 13.80 20.32 0.53
N GLY A 341 12.97 19.28 0.68
CA GLY A 341 13.44 17.95 1.07
C GLY A 341 14.40 17.39 0.03
N GLY A 342 14.04 17.46 -1.25
CA GLY A 342 14.79 16.84 -2.36
C GLY A 342 14.36 15.39 -2.61
N ALA A 343 14.90 14.75 -3.66
CA ALA A 343 14.64 13.34 -3.94
C ALA A 343 15.58 12.41 -3.15
N PHE A 344 16.85 12.79 -3.03
CA PHE A 344 17.91 11.99 -2.42
C PHE A 344 18.56 12.72 -1.23
N GLY A 345 19.11 11.97 -0.29
CA GLY A 345 19.86 12.51 0.86
C GLY A 345 19.43 11.90 2.20
N PRO A 346 20.19 12.18 3.27
CA PRO A 346 19.95 11.63 4.60
C PRO A 346 18.58 12.06 5.11
N GLU A 347 17.92 11.21 5.91
CA GLU A 347 16.59 11.56 6.43
C GLU A 347 16.65 12.85 7.24
N MET A 348 17.77 13.18 7.92
CA MET A 348 17.97 14.46 8.65
C MET A 348 17.52 15.70 7.85
N ARG A 349 17.58 15.69 6.51
CA ARG A 349 17.16 16.83 5.67
C ARG A 349 15.74 17.32 5.96
N TRP A 350 14.83 16.40 6.28
CA TRP A 350 13.43 16.71 6.59
C TRP A 350 13.26 17.49 7.91
N ASP A 351 14.26 17.54 8.79
CA ASP A 351 14.17 18.20 10.10
C ASP A 351 14.30 19.71 10.03
N ASN A 352 14.87 20.23 8.95
CA ASN A 352 14.97 21.68 8.75
C ASN A 352 13.62 22.27 8.28
N LEU A 353 12.63 21.42 7.97
CA LEU A 353 11.35 21.83 7.39
C LEU A 353 10.22 21.98 8.42
N VAL A 354 10.55 22.06 9.71
CA VAL A 354 9.57 22.11 10.82
C VAL A 354 8.56 23.24 10.66
N GLY A 355 8.97 24.44 10.23
CA GLY A 355 8.02 25.53 10.01
C GLY A 355 7.08 25.31 8.83
N LEU A 356 7.50 24.55 7.81
CA LEU A 356 6.60 24.13 6.73
C LEU A 356 5.57 23.10 7.23
N TYR A 357 5.98 22.15 8.07
CA TYR A 357 5.04 21.20 8.70
C TYR A 357 4.01 21.90 9.59
N GLU A 358 4.46 22.84 10.43
CA GLU A 358 3.58 23.65 11.28
C GLU A 358 2.59 24.48 10.44
N ARG A 359 3.04 25.04 9.31
CA ARG A 359 2.19 25.74 8.35
C ARG A 359 1.17 24.81 7.71
N ILE A 360 1.56 23.61 7.26
CA ILE A 360 0.65 22.61 6.67
C ILE A 360 -0.47 22.26 7.67
N LEU A 361 -0.12 21.93 8.91
CA LEU A 361 -1.11 21.58 9.94
C LEU A 361 -2.04 22.76 10.25
N THR A 362 -1.50 23.97 10.38
CA THR A 362 -2.30 25.17 10.64
C THR A 362 -3.28 25.46 9.50
N LEU A 363 -2.84 25.36 8.25
CA LEU A 363 -3.71 25.55 7.08
C LEU A 363 -4.80 24.47 7.00
N ALA A 364 -4.44 23.19 7.25
CA ALA A 364 -5.38 22.07 7.26
C ALA A 364 -6.45 22.22 8.37
N GLU A 365 -6.04 22.60 9.58
CA GLU A 365 -6.95 22.87 10.69
C GLU A 365 -7.83 24.09 10.42
N THR A 366 -7.29 25.14 9.79
CA THR A 366 -8.07 26.32 9.39
C THR A 366 -9.14 25.93 8.37
N LEU A 367 -8.81 25.10 7.38
CA LEU A 367 -9.79 24.57 6.41
C LEU A 367 -10.87 23.73 7.09
N TYR A 368 -10.50 22.96 8.10
CA TYR A 368 -11.43 22.14 8.88
C TYR A 368 -12.32 22.98 9.81
N ALA A 369 -11.78 24.04 10.39
CA ALA A 369 -12.50 24.95 11.29
C ALA A 369 -13.43 25.92 10.53
N ASN A 370 -13.05 26.33 9.32
CA ASN A 370 -13.84 27.22 8.46
C ASN A 370 -15.02 26.46 7.80
N LYS A 371 -15.97 26.05 8.65
CA LYS A 371 -17.22 25.34 8.31
C LYS A 371 -18.31 26.28 7.79
N GLN A 372 -18.02 27.57 7.59
CA GLN A 372 -19.04 28.53 7.21
C GLN A 372 -19.48 28.33 5.75
N SER A 373 -20.79 28.13 5.61
CA SER A 373 -21.63 28.21 4.39
C SER A 373 -21.68 26.99 3.45
N PHE A 374 -22.73 26.19 3.67
CA PHE A 374 -23.37 25.16 2.85
C PHE A 374 -22.97 23.68 3.03
N HIS A 375 -23.99 22.94 3.50
CA HIS A 375 -24.27 21.51 3.48
C HIS A 375 -23.10 20.50 3.61
N VAL A 376 -22.99 20.06 4.86
CA VAL A 376 -22.50 18.75 5.34
C VAL A 376 -20.98 18.70 5.51
N ASN A 377 -20.55 18.41 6.74
CA ASN A 377 -19.25 17.79 7.03
C ASN A 377 -19.24 16.43 6.30
N SER A 378 -19.01 16.48 4.99
CA SER A 378 -19.16 15.32 4.14
C SER A 378 -17.97 14.41 4.40
N PRO A 379 -18.19 13.12 4.67
CA PRO A 379 -17.11 12.17 4.89
C PRO A 379 -16.36 11.85 3.60
N LEU A 380 -16.81 12.34 2.42
CA LEU A 380 -16.28 11.91 1.14
C LEU A 380 -15.82 13.07 0.24
N SER A 381 -14.67 12.89 -0.42
CA SER A 381 -14.19 13.68 -1.56
C SER A 381 -13.81 12.77 -2.72
N LEU A 382 -14.11 13.16 -3.95
CA LEU A 382 -13.60 12.46 -5.14
C LEU A 382 -12.18 12.91 -5.54
N GLU A 383 -11.72 14.05 -5.03
CA GLU A 383 -10.43 14.69 -5.32
C GLU A 383 -9.52 14.71 -4.08
N PRO A 384 -8.19 14.89 -4.26
CA PRO A 384 -7.27 15.11 -3.14
C PRO A 384 -7.70 16.30 -2.29
N GLY A 385 -7.61 16.16 -0.96
CA GLY A 385 -7.90 17.23 -0.01
C GLY A 385 -6.81 17.33 1.04
N VAL A 386 -7.19 17.24 2.32
CA VAL A 386 -6.26 17.48 3.44
C VAL A 386 -5.51 16.24 3.90
N ILE A 387 -5.91 15.03 3.50
CA ILE A 387 -5.31 13.79 4.02
C ILE A 387 -3.86 13.66 3.57
N VAL A 388 -3.56 13.82 2.27
CA VAL A 388 -2.19 13.68 1.74
C VAL A 388 -1.20 14.67 2.38
N PRO A 389 -1.48 15.99 2.46
CA PRO A 389 -0.58 16.93 3.13
C PRO A 389 -0.32 16.58 4.59
N VAL A 390 -1.34 16.20 5.35
CA VAL A 390 -1.20 15.89 6.78
C VAL A 390 -0.52 14.54 7.00
N PHE A 391 -0.80 13.55 6.16
CA PHE A 391 -0.11 12.26 6.17
C PHE A 391 1.38 12.45 5.90
N MET A 392 1.75 13.30 4.93
CA MET A 392 3.15 13.65 4.68
C MET A 392 3.81 14.24 5.93
N VAL A 393 3.14 15.16 6.64
CA VAL A 393 3.64 15.69 7.92
C VAL A 393 3.82 14.57 8.93
N ALA A 394 2.81 13.73 9.15
CA ALA A 394 2.86 12.66 10.14
C ALA A 394 3.99 11.65 9.85
N GLN A 395 4.20 11.35 8.57
CA GLN A 395 5.24 10.43 8.09
C GLN A 395 6.65 11.02 8.22
N ARG A 396 6.88 12.26 7.75
CA ARG A 396 8.23 12.86 7.62
C ARG A 396 8.65 13.77 8.78
N CYS A 397 7.71 14.39 9.49
CA CYS A 397 8.02 15.27 10.60
C CYS A 397 8.38 14.44 11.84
N ARG A 398 9.62 14.54 12.31
CA ARG A 398 10.09 13.81 13.51
C ARG A 398 9.95 14.58 14.80
N HIS A 399 9.35 15.76 14.75
CA HIS A 399 9.06 16.54 15.94
C HIS A 399 7.88 15.90 16.70
N PRO A 400 8.09 15.35 17.91
CA PRO A 400 7.10 14.50 18.58
C PRO A 400 5.72 15.15 18.70
N TRP A 401 5.67 16.46 19.02
CA TRP A 401 4.40 17.17 19.17
C TRP A 401 3.68 17.41 17.83
N LEU A 402 4.40 17.82 16.78
CA LEU A 402 3.77 18.09 15.47
C LEU A 402 3.29 16.80 14.83
N ARG A 403 4.07 15.73 14.96
CA ARG A 403 3.67 14.40 14.49
C ARG A 403 2.41 13.91 15.21
N ARG A 404 2.35 13.99 16.54
CA ARG A 404 1.14 13.61 17.29
C ARG A 404 -0.06 14.48 16.94
N ARG A 405 0.14 15.80 16.78
CA ARG A 405 -0.90 16.73 16.30
C ARG A 405 -1.44 16.33 14.93
N ALA A 406 -0.56 15.97 13.99
CA ALA A 406 -0.94 15.46 12.67
C ALA A 406 -1.75 14.16 12.76
N ILE A 407 -1.29 13.18 13.55
CA ILE A 407 -1.96 11.89 13.76
C ILE A 407 -3.34 12.09 14.41
N ALA A 408 -3.43 12.93 15.44
CA ALA A 408 -4.68 13.25 16.12
C ALA A 408 -5.67 13.92 15.14
N PHE A 409 -5.20 14.87 14.33
CA PHE A 409 -6.02 15.51 13.31
C PHE A 409 -6.55 14.51 12.27
N LEU A 410 -5.70 13.60 11.77
CA LEU A 410 -6.14 12.54 10.83
C LEU A 410 -7.23 11.63 11.43
N TYR A 411 -7.12 11.25 12.71
CA TYR A 411 -8.18 10.50 13.40
C TYR A 411 -9.47 11.31 13.57
N LYS A 412 -9.35 12.63 13.77
CA LYS A 412 -10.47 13.57 13.94
C LYS A 412 -11.24 13.80 12.64
N LEU A 413 -10.58 13.74 11.48
CA LEU A 413 -11.20 14.05 10.18
C LEU A 413 -12.37 13.14 9.81
N LYS A 414 -12.29 11.84 10.11
CA LYS A 414 -13.28 10.81 9.72
C LYS A 414 -13.72 10.96 8.26
N ARG A 415 -12.74 10.96 7.35
CA ARG A 415 -12.93 11.32 5.94
C ARG A 415 -12.20 10.34 5.01
N GLN A 416 -12.80 10.10 3.85
CA GLN A 416 -12.19 9.44 2.70
C GLN A 416 -12.05 10.45 1.56
N GLU A 417 -10.85 10.54 1.00
CA GLU A 417 -10.52 11.34 -0.18
C GLU A 417 -10.01 10.37 -1.24
N GLY A 418 -10.83 10.05 -2.24
CA GLY A 418 -10.50 9.00 -3.21
C GLY A 418 -10.10 7.69 -2.53
N MET A 419 -8.81 7.34 -2.62
CA MET A 419 -8.26 6.10 -2.09
C MET A 419 -7.79 6.25 -0.63
N TRP A 420 -7.61 7.49 -0.18
CA TRP A 420 -7.08 7.81 1.13
C TRP A 420 -8.17 7.80 2.20
N PHE A 421 -8.00 6.96 3.22
CA PHE A 421 -8.79 6.98 4.44
C PHE A 421 -8.03 7.69 5.56
N SER A 422 -8.65 8.66 6.23
CA SER A 422 -7.96 9.46 7.24
C SER A 422 -7.55 8.65 8.48
N ASP A 423 -8.38 7.70 8.89
CA ASP A 423 -8.08 6.76 9.98
C ASP A 423 -7.03 5.72 9.60
N GLY A 424 -7.05 5.22 8.36
CA GLY A 424 -6.00 4.37 7.80
C GLY A 424 -4.64 5.10 7.79
N ALA A 425 -4.61 6.32 7.26
CA ALA A 425 -3.42 7.17 7.26
C ALA A 425 -2.88 7.45 8.68
N ALA A 426 -3.79 7.69 9.64
CA ALA A 426 -3.42 7.87 11.05
C ALA A 426 -2.83 6.60 11.67
N ALA A 427 -3.42 5.42 11.40
CA ALA A 427 -2.95 4.15 11.92
C ALA A 427 -1.55 3.79 11.40
N VAL A 428 -1.31 3.98 10.09
CA VAL A 428 0.02 3.81 9.49
C VAL A 428 1.02 4.78 10.13
N SER A 429 0.66 6.06 10.25
CA SER A 429 1.53 7.08 10.85
C SER A 429 1.86 6.79 12.31
N LYS A 430 0.89 6.31 13.09
CA LYS A 430 1.09 5.86 14.47
C LYS A 430 2.10 4.70 14.51
N LYS A 431 1.98 3.73 13.60
CA LYS A 431 2.89 2.59 13.57
C LYS A 431 4.33 2.99 13.23
N ILE A 432 4.50 3.90 12.27
CA ILE A 432 5.80 4.50 11.94
C ILE A 432 6.40 5.15 13.20
N MET A 433 5.62 5.97 13.89
CA MET A 433 6.06 6.67 15.10
C MET A 433 6.51 5.69 16.21
N GLU A 434 5.77 4.61 16.44
CA GLU A 434 6.12 3.57 17.42
C GLU A 434 7.45 2.89 17.09
N ILE A 435 7.70 2.59 15.82
CA ILE A 435 8.92 1.93 15.35
C ILE A 435 10.13 2.85 15.48
N GLU A 436 9.94 4.14 15.29
CA GLU A 436 10.97 5.17 15.55
C GLU A 436 11.22 5.40 17.06
N GLY A 437 10.58 4.64 17.94
CA GLY A 437 10.77 4.70 19.39
C GLY A 437 10.03 5.87 20.07
N GLN A 438 9.09 6.51 19.37
CA GLN A 438 8.23 7.56 19.94
C GLN A 438 6.89 6.97 20.40
N THR A 439 6.44 7.35 21.60
CA THR A 439 5.14 6.91 22.13
C THR A 439 4.01 7.82 21.69
N TYR A 440 2.88 7.22 21.29
CA TYR A 440 1.59 7.89 21.14
C TYR A 440 0.80 7.80 22.43
N PHE A 441 0.25 8.90 22.95
CA PHE A 441 -0.63 8.86 24.10
C PHE A 441 -2.07 9.13 23.68
N GLU A 442 -3.02 8.32 24.15
CA GLU A 442 -4.44 8.59 23.90
C GLU A 442 -4.90 9.91 24.54
N SER A 443 -4.21 10.39 25.58
CA SER A 443 -4.44 11.73 26.13
C SER A 443 -4.14 12.85 25.14
N ASP A 444 -3.35 12.60 24.09
CA ASP A 444 -3.15 13.56 22.99
C ASP A 444 -4.43 13.75 22.16
N LEU A 445 -5.43 12.86 22.29
CA LEU A 445 -6.77 13.01 21.72
C LEU A 445 -7.70 13.89 22.58
N ALA A 446 -7.33 14.20 23.83
CA ALA A 446 -8.27 14.68 24.85
C ALA A 446 -8.32 16.20 25.05
N ASN A 447 -7.52 16.99 24.32
CA ASN A 447 -7.37 18.43 24.58
C ASN A 447 -7.75 19.33 23.39
N ASP A 448 -8.86 19.03 22.71
CA ASP A 448 -9.33 19.79 21.55
C ASP A 448 -10.65 20.57 21.77
N ASP A 449 -11.17 20.59 23.00
CA ASP A 449 -12.41 21.31 23.38
C ASP A 449 -12.20 22.80 23.71
N ASP A 450 -10.98 23.32 23.55
CA ASP A 450 -10.69 24.73 23.80
C ASP A 450 -10.97 25.55 22.52
N GLU A 451 -12.26 25.76 22.21
CA GLU A 451 -12.76 26.54 21.06
C GLU A 451 -12.09 27.92 20.90
N ASN A 452 -11.50 28.45 21.98
CA ASN A 452 -10.84 29.75 22.03
C ASN A 452 -9.40 29.83 21.49
N LYS A 453 -8.70 28.72 21.22
CA LYS A 453 -7.34 28.76 20.59
C LYS A 453 -7.36 28.93 19.08
N SER A 454 -8.51 28.69 18.45
CA SER A 454 -8.70 28.83 17.00
C SER A 454 -8.57 30.28 16.48
N SER A 455 -8.63 31.29 17.37
CA SER A 455 -8.53 32.71 16.99
C SER A 455 -7.12 33.32 17.02
N ALA A 456 -6.10 32.57 17.45
CA ALA A 456 -4.74 33.10 17.63
C ALA A 456 -3.74 32.77 16.50
N LEU A 457 -4.11 31.95 15.51
CA LEU A 457 -3.22 31.55 14.41
C LEU A 457 -3.47 32.38 13.14
N ALA A 458 -3.45 33.72 13.28
CA ALA A 458 -3.19 34.60 12.15
C ALA A 458 -1.75 34.33 11.68
N LEU A 459 -1.61 33.42 10.71
CA LEU A 459 -0.41 33.30 9.93
C LEU A 459 -0.17 34.67 9.27
N GLY A 460 0.99 35.27 9.52
CA GLY A 460 1.50 36.29 8.61
C GLY A 460 1.72 35.54 7.30
N ASP A 461 0.88 35.81 6.31
CA ASP A 461 1.06 35.21 5.00
C ASP A 461 2.43 35.65 4.48
N VAL A 462 3.27 34.67 4.15
CA VAL A 462 4.54 34.94 3.49
C VAL A 462 4.18 35.37 2.07
N PRO A 463 4.54 36.60 1.65
CA PRO A 463 4.20 37.09 0.32
C PRO A 463 4.71 36.13 -0.76
N TRP A 464 3.93 35.96 -1.83
CA TRP A 464 4.28 35.10 -2.97
C TRP A 464 5.63 35.48 -3.59
N GLU A 465 5.96 36.77 -3.61
CA GLU A 465 7.22 37.31 -4.09
C GLU A 465 8.41 36.84 -3.24
N THR A 466 8.21 36.65 -1.93
CA THR A 466 9.24 36.11 -1.04
C THR A 466 9.54 34.65 -1.34
N TRP A 467 8.53 33.86 -1.72
CA TRP A 467 8.74 32.48 -2.16
C TRP A 467 9.51 32.40 -3.50
N ALA A 468 9.21 33.32 -4.43
CA ALA A 468 9.83 33.33 -5.75
C ALA A 468 11.29 33.82 -5.73
N ALA A 469 11.65 34.70 -4.79
CA ALA A 469 12.95 35.36 -4.73
C ALA A 469 14.06 34.59 -3.99
N VAL A 470 13.72 33.49 -3.30
CA VAL A 470 14.66 32.76 -2.43
C VAL A 470 14.55 31.26 -2.69
N ASP A 471 15.67 30.55 -2.74
CA ASP A 471 15.71 29.11 -2.44
C ASP A 471 15.43 28.96 -0.94
N VAL A 472 14.15 29.11 -0.53
CA VAL A 472 13.78 29.14 0.89
C VAL A 472 14.11 27.78 1.50
N GLU A 473 15.28 27.68 2.13
CA GLU A 473 15.65 26.61 3.06
C GLU A 473 14.80 26.74 4.33
N GLY A 474 13.52 26.37 4.22
CA GLY A 474 12.55 26.28 5.32
C GLY A 474 12.09 27.63 5.91
N LEU A 475 10.79 27.79 6.11
CA LEU A 475 10.31 28.83 7.03
C LEU A 475 10.70 28.45 8.46
N PRO A 476 11.20 29.39 9.29
CA PRO A 476 11.41 29.11 10.71
C PRO A 476 10.06 28.81 11.38
N GLY A 477 10.04 27.79 12.24
CA GLY A 477 8.87 27.48 13.08
C GLY A 477 8.55 28.65 14.02
N ARG A 478 7.27 28.83 14.34
CA ARG A 478 6.85 29.91 15.26
C ARG A 478 7.12 29.56 16.72
N THR A 479 7.04 28.28 17.04
CA THR A 479 7.32 27.79 18.39
C THR A 479 8.81 27.50 18.51
N SER A 480 9.41 27.89 19.64
CA SER A 480 10.77 27.47 19.96
C SER A 480 10.78 25.98 20.23
N TRP A 481 11.47 25.22 19.39
CA TRP A 481 11.61 23.78 19.52
C TRP A 481 12.93 23.37 20.21
N ALA A 482 13.59 24.33 20.86
CA ALA A 482 14.83 24.11 21.59
C ALA A 482 14.58 23.19 22.80
N GLY A 483 15.39 22.13 22.93
CA GLY A 483 15.34 21.20 24.07
C GLY A 483 14.40 20.00 23.90
N ILE A 484 13.73 19.84 22.75
CA ILE A 484 12.97 18.62 22.44
C ILE A 484 13.90 17.64 21.71
N GLU A 485 14.09 16.46 22.32
CA GLU A 485 14.90 15.40 21.73
C GLU A 485 14.26 14.89 20.43
N ARG A 486 15.02 14.93 19.33
CA ARG A 486 14.61 14.40 18.04
C ARG A 486 14.90 12.90 17.99
N VAL A 487 14.16 12.16 17.17
CA VAL A 487 14.48 10.74 16.91
C VAL A 487 15.93 10.66 16.40
N PRO A 488 16.81 9.84 16.98
CA PRO A 488 18.17 9.60 16.45
C PRO A 488 18.14 9.07 15.01
N GLU A 489 19.12 9.39 14.17
CA GLU A 489 19.06 9.09 12.72
C GLU A 489 18.90 7.60 12.41
N GLU A 490 19.62 6.77 13.13
CA GLU A 490 19.63 5.31 13.04
C GLU A 490 18.30 4.64 13.41
N LYS A 491 17.41 5.34 14.11
CA LYS A 491 16.07 4.83 14.49
C LYS A 491 14.97 5.28 13.54
N ARG A 492 15.30 6.01 12.48
CA ARG A 492 14.28 6.65 11.64
C ARG A 492 13.83 5.76 10.51
N MET A 493 12.63 6.02 10.03
CA MET A 493 12.10 5.44 8.81
C MET A 493 12.52 6.31 7.61
N ARG A 494 13.17 5.70 6.63
CA ARG A 494 13.58 6.28 5.35
C ARG A 494 12.48 6.17 4.30
N GLU A 495 11.89 4.98 4.20
CA GLU A 495 10.83 4.70 3.24
C GLU A 495 9.72 3.84 3.85
N THR A 496 8.47 4.14 3.46
CA THR A 496 7.28 3.37 3.85
C THR A 496 6.65 2.83 2.59
N MET A 497 6.57 1.50 2.50
CA MET A 497 5.71 0.82 1.54
C MET A 497 4.52 0.26 2.31
N VAL A 498 3.33 0.72 1.94
CA VAL A 498 2.06 0.23 2.49
C VAL A 498 1.47 -0.69 1.43
N MET A 499 1.01 -1.87 1.82
CA MET A 499 0.20 -2.74 0.97
C MET A 499 -1.13 -3.00 1.66
N VAL A 500 -2.23 -2.74 0.96
CA VAL A 500 -3.58 -2.91 1.51
C VAL A 500 -4.29 -4.09 0.85
N PHE A 501 -4.52 -5.14 1.62
CA PHE A 501 -5.28 -6.32 1.23
C PHE A 501 -6.72 -6.18 1.73
N THR A 502 -7.59 -5.61 0.89
CA THR A 502 -8.97 -5.28 1.22
C THR A 502 -9.83 -6.51 1.53
N GLU A 503 -9.66 -7.61 0.79
CA GLU A 503 -10.41 -8.86 0.99
C GLU A 503 -10.07 -9.54 2.32
N GLU A 504 -8.78 -9.53 2.69
CA GLU A 504 -8.27 -10.13 3.93
C GLU A 504 -8.38 -9.19 5.14
N ARG A 505 -8.78 -7.92 4.91
CA ARG A 505 -8.73 -6.83 5.90
C ARG A 505 -7.36 -6.72 6.56
N ARG A 506 -6.30 -6.90 5.77
CA ARG A 506 -4.90 -6.94 6.21
C ARG A 506 -4.15 -5.76 5.61
N ILE A 507 -3.29 -5.11 6.40
CA ILE A 507 -2.36 -4.10 5.92
C ILE A 507 -0.97 -4.64 6.21
N GLU A 508 -0.12 -4.65 5.19
CA GLU A 508 1.28 -5.00 5.31
C GLU A 508 2.11 -3.73 5.17
N LEU A 509 3.03 -3.53 6.10
CA LEU A 509 3.89 -2.36 6.15
C LEU A 509 5.33 -2.83 6.01
N SER A 510 5.96 -2.49 4.90
CA SER A 510 7.41 -2.64 4.74
C SER A 510 8.05 -1.28 5.00
N LEU A 511 8.98 -1.25 5.95
CA LEU A 511 9.60 -0.03 6.42
C LEU A 511 11.11 -0.16 6.23
N ILE A 512 11.68 0.75 5.46
CA ILE A 512 13.12 0.85 5.28
C ILE A 512 13.61 1.85 6.32
N MET A 513 14.51 1.43 7.21
CA MET A 513 15.08 2.30 8.23
C MET A 513 16.24 3.13 7.65
N SER A 514 16.50 4.29 8.23
CA SER A 514 17.60 5.19 7.86
C SER A 514 18.93 4.61 8.34
N SER A 515 19.90 4.51 7.44
CA SER A 515 21.28 4.17 7.79
C SER A 515 21.92 5.38 8.48
N GLY A 516 22.35 5.21 9.74
CA GLY A 516 22.77 6.29 10.62
C GLY A 516 24.09 7.00 10.31
N ASP A 517 24.71 6.81 9.14
CA ASP A 517 25.97 7.48 8.79
C ASP A 517 26.07 7.67 7.27
N GLU A 518 26.09 8.92 6.80
CA GLU A 518 26.90 9.44 5.67
C GLU A 518 26.53 10.91 5.41
N LEU A 519 27.32 11.83 5.99
CA LEU A 519 27.25 13.28 5.79
C LEU A 519 28.35 13.68 4.80
N GLY A 520 28.00 14.08 3.58
CA GLY A 520 28.95 14.63 2.61
C GLY A 520 28.35 14.94 1.24
N THR A 521 28.28 16.23 0.92
CA THR A 521 28.01 16.92 -0.35
C THR A 521 28.09 16.15 -1.68
N TYR A 522 27.09 16.42 -2.53
CA TYR A 522 27.00 16.21 -3.98
C TYR A 522 28.30 15.85 -4.72
N GLY A 523 28.23 14.73 -5.44
CA GLY A 523 28.85 14.63 -6.76
C GLY A 523 30.21 13.96 -6.86
N GLU A 524 30.48 12.93 -6.08
CA GLU A 524 31.35 11.82 -6.52
C GLU A 524 30.73 10.52 -6.00
N ALA A 525 30.49 9.55 -6.88
CA ALA A 525 30.26 8.18 -6.47
C ALA A 525 31.58 7.61 -5.91
N VAL A 526 31.91 8.00 -4.68
CA VAL A 526 32.93 7.32 -3.90
C VAL A 526 32.23 6.20 -3.17
N ASN A 527 32.39 4.99 -3.72
CA ASN A 527 32.26 3.74 -2.96
C ASN A 527 32.97 3.89 -1.61
N ALA A 528 32.22 4.03 -0.51
CA ALA A 528 32.71 3.80 0.85
C ALA A 528 31.54 3.83 1.85
N THR A 529 30.69 2.79 1.88
CA THR A 529 30.72 1.83 3.00
C THR A 529 30.39 2.47 4.35
N ALA A 530 29.10 2.53 4.70
CA ALA A 530 28.69 2.13 6.03
C ALA A 530 29.49 0.86 6.38
N LYS A 531 30.17 0.85 7.53
CA LYS A 531 30.77 -0.36 8.08
C LYS A 531 29.63 -1.34 8.42
N ILE A 532 29.01 -1.94 7.40
CA ILE A 532 28.57 -3.32 7.45
C ILE A 532 29.79 -4.01 8.05
N PRO A 533 29.70 -4.59 9.26
CA PRO A 533 30.85 -5.29 9.81
C PRO A 533 31.30 -6.27 8.74
N LEU A 534 32.51 -6.02 8.21
CA LEU A 534 33.01 -6.64 6.98
C LEU A 534 32.95 -8.15 7.18
N HIS A 535 31.90 -8.75 6.65
CA HIS A 535 31.64 -10.16 6.83
C HIS A 535 31.88 -10.87 5.51
N PRO A 536 32.41 -12.08 5.54
CA PRO A 536 32.74 -12.81 4.32
C PRO A 536 31.50 -13.42 3.61
N TYR A 537 30.31 -13.32 4.18
CA TYR A 537 29.09 -14.01 3.71
C TYR A 537 28.40 -13.36 2.50
N SER A 538 27.67 -14.16 1.73
CA SER A 538 26.97 -13.74 0.51
C SER A 538 25.43 -13.76 0.72
N PRO A 539 24.69 -12.73 0.28
CA PRO A 539 25.17 -11.53 -0.39
C PRO A 539 25.88 -10.58 0.60
N LEU A 540 26.85 -9.82 0.11
CA LEU A 540 27.72 -8.96 0.95
C LEU A 540 26.95 -7.81 1.63
N ASN A 541 25.76 -7.49 1.14
CA ASN A 541 24.84 -6.51 1.72
C ASN A 541 23.85 -7.12 2.72
N ALA A 542 23.97 -8.41 3.06
CA ALA A 542 23.13 -9.04 4.07
C ALA A 542 23.30 -8.36 5.43
N ALA A 543 22.20 -8.04 6.10
CA ALA A 543 22.26 -7.42 7.42
C ALA A 543 22.60 -8.48 8.48
N LEU A 544 23.87 -8.51 8.92
CA LEU A 544 24.33 -9.32 10.06
C LEU A 544 24.66 -8.41 11.26
N PRO A 545 23.65 -7.96 12.02
CA PRO A 545 23.88 -7.08 13.16
C PRO A 545 24.83 -7.74 14.16
N GLU A 546 25.73 -6.92 14.71
CA GLU A 546 26.72 -7.34 15.72
C GLU A 546 27.65 -8.49 15.27
N TYR A 547 27.89 -8.66 13.97
CA TYR A 547 28.81 -9.68 13.49
C TYR A 547 30.20 -9.54 14.12
N VAL A 548 30.67 -10.62 14.74
CA VAL A 548 32.02 -10.75 15.26
C VAL A 548 32.75 -11.84 14.48
N THR A 549 33.95 -11.54 13.98
CA THR A 549 34.77 -12.53 13.27
C THR A 549 35.18 -13.68 14.17
N ASN A 550 35.36 -14.86 13.58
CA ASN A 550 35.89 -16.01 14.31
C ASN A 550 37.28 -15.68 14.88
N THR A 551 37.51 -16.03 16.14
CA THR A 551 38.83 -15.91 16.78
C THR A 551 39.72 -17.11 16.47
N LEU A 552 39.10 -18.26 16.17
CA LEU A 552 39.79 -19.48 15.74
C LEU A 552 39.93 -19.51 14.21
N SER A 553 41.08 -19.98 13.73
CA SER A 553 41.30 -20.18 12.29
C SER A 553 40.42 -21.31 11.74
N SER A 554 40.05 -21.26 10.45
CA SER A 554 39.29 -22.32 9.78
C SER A 554 39.95 -23.70 9.92
N ARG A 555 41.29 -23.78 9.88
CA ARG A 555 42.03 -25.04 10.12
C ARG A 555 41.82 -25.57 11.54
N THR A 556 41.83 -24.68 12.53
CA THR A 556 41.57 -25.03 13.94
C THR A 556 40.12 -25.48 14.13
N LEU A 557 39.17 -24.80 13.50
CA LEU A 557 37.75 -25.16 13.55
C LEU A 557 37.51 -26.54 12.92
N VAL A 558 37.94 -26.75 11.68
CA VAL A 558 37.85 -28.06 11.02
C VAL A 558 38.59 -29.13 11.81
N GLY A 559 39.78 -28.83 12.33
CA GLY A 559 40.53 -29.74 13.20
C GLY A 559 39.77 -30.12 14.47
N SER A 560 39.10 -29.15 15.12
CA SER A 560 38.27 -29.39 16.30
C SER A 560 37.06 -30.29 15.98
N PHE A 561 36.45 -30.12 14.81
CA PHE A 561 35.35 -30.95 14.34
C PHE A 561 35.81 -32.39 14.05
N VAL A 562 36.98 -32.56 13.44
CA VAL A 562 37.59 -33.88 13.20
C VAL A 562 37.94 -34.58 14.51
N VAL A 563 38.56 -33.87 15.46
CA VAL A 563 38.87 -34.42 16.80
C VAL A 563 37.59 -34.82 17.54
N GLY A 564 36.54 -33.98 17.49
CA GLY A 564 35.23 -34.30 18.03
C GLY A 564 34.63 -35.56 17.40
N SER A 565 34.70 -35.69 16.08
CA SER A 565 34.23 -36.87 15.34
C SER A 565 35.00 -38.13 15.73
N ILE A 566 36.33 -38.06 15.86
CA ILE A 566 37.16 -39.19 16.32
C ILE A 566 36.80 -39.59 17.75
N ALA A 567 36.56 -38.62 18.65
CA ALA A 567 36.13 -38.90 20.01
C ALA A 567 34.76 -39.59 20.05
N ILE A 568 33.80 -39.14 19.24
CA ILE A 568 32.49 -39.80 19.07
C ILE A 568 32.68 -41.24 18.59
N PHE A 569 33.54 -41.47 17.58
CA PHE A 569 33.82 -42.81 17.09
C PHE A 569 34.49 -43.70 18.14
N ALA A 570 35.47 -43.18 18.87
CA ALA A 570 36.14 -43.93 19.94
C ALA A 570 35.15 -44.38 21.03
N VAL A 571 34.30 -43.45 21.51
CA VAL A 571 33.25 -43.75 22.48
C VAL A 571 32.26 -44.76 21.93
N THR A 572 31.81 -44.59 20.68
CA THR A 572 30.88 -45.52 20.02
C THR A 572 31.49 -46.92 19.88
N LEU A 573 32.79 -47.03 19.57
CA LEU A 573 33.50 -48.30 19.51
C LEU A 573 33.56 -49.01 20.88
N LEU A 574 33.66 -48.26 21.99
CA LEU A 574 33.55 -48.86 23.34
C LEU A 574 32.17 -49.49 23.55
N PHE A 575 31.10 -48.80 23.14
CA PHE A 575 29.76 -49.36 23.20
C PHE A 575 29.60 -50.60 22.29
N ILE A 576 30.17 -50.58 21.08
CA ILE A 576 30.18 -51.73 20.17
C ILE A 576 30.94 -52.92 20.77
N ASN A 577 32.06 -52.68 21.47
CA ASN A 577 32.82 -53.75 22.13
C ASN A 577 32.07 -54.38 23.31
N SER A 578 31.11 -53.65 23.91
CA SER A 578 30.19 -54.18 24.92
C SER A 578 28.94 -54.85 24.34
N ALA A 579 28.84 -54.96 23.01
CA ALA A 579 27.70 -55.60 22.36
C ALA A 579 27.63 -57.09 22.73
N PRO A 580 26.40 -57.66 22.86
CA PRO A 580 26.22 -59.07 23.18
C PRO A 580 26.67 -60.01 22.05
N ARG A 581 26.96 -59.47 20.85
CA ARG A 581 27.39 -60.21 19.66
C ARG A 581 28.47 -59.44 18.90
N LYS A 582 29.21 -60.15 18.04
CA LYS A 582 30.17 -59.54 17.13
C LYS A 582 29.44 -58.91 15.94
N LEU A 583 29.55 -57.59 15.79
CA LEU A 583 28.98 -56.86 14.65
C LEU A 583 29.81 -57.08 13.38
N SER A 584 29.14 -57.11 12.22
CA SER A 584 29.82 -57.11 10.92
C SER A 584 30.47 -55.75 10.62
N LYS A 585 31.44 -55.71 9.69
CA LYS A 585 32.08 -54.43 9.29
C LYS A 585 31.07 -53.38 8.84
N GLY A 586 30.02 -53.79 8.11
CA GLY A 586 28.94 -52.90 7.69
C GLY A 586 28.13 -52.37 8.87
N GLU A 587 27.79 -53.22 9.84
CA GLU A 587 27.06 -52.79 11.03
C GLU A 587 27.86 -51.83 11.90
N ILE A 588 29.17 -52.04 12.03
CA ILE A 588 30.06 -51.12 12.73
C ILE A 588 30.03 -49.76 12.04
N PHE A 589 30.19 -49.72 10.72
CA PHE A 589 30.13 -48.48 9.94
C PHE A 589 28.80 -47.74 10.13
N VAL A 590 27.66 -48.43 10.00
CA VAL A 590 26.34 -47.82 10.15
C VAL A 590 26.09 -47.35 11.58
N THR A 591 26.58 -48.06 12.58
CA THR A 591 26.49 -47.64 13.99
C THR A 591 27.29 -46.36 14.24
N LEU A 592 28.51 -46.28 13.70
CA LEU A 592 29.36 -45.08 13.80
C LEU A 592 28.71 -43.89 13.08
N TRP A 593 28.14 -44.11 11.89
CA TRP A 593 27.40 -43.11 11.13
C TRP A 593 26.24 -42.53 11.95
N PHE A 594 25.33 -43.37 12.47
CA PHE A 594 24.18 -42.88 13.23
C PHE A 594 24.57 -42.26 14.58
N ALA A 595 25.66 -42.69 15.21
CA ALA A 595 26.18 -42.01 16.40
C ALA A 595 26.68 -40.59 16.05
N LEU A 596 27.39 -40.44 14.93
CA LEU A 596 27.82 -39.13 14.43
C LEU A 596 26.62 -38.25 14.05
N CYS A 597 25.65 -38.77 13.29
CA CYS A 597 24.40 -38.04 12.96
C CYS A 597 23.67 -37.59 14.22
N GLY A 598 23.53 -38.48 15.21
CA GLY A 598 22.89 -38.13 16.49
C GLY A 598 23.58 -36.96 17.16
N CYS A 599 24.91 -36.94 17.17
CA CYS A 599 25.68 -35.84 17.74
C CYS A 599 25.55 -34.54 16.94
N ILE A 600 25.63 -34.59 15.61
CA ILE A 600 25.51 -33.41 14.75
C ILE A 600 24.11 -32.81 14.89
N HIS A 601 23.06 -33.61 14.68
CA HIS A 601 21.69 -33.12 14.76
C HIS A 601 21.32 -32.61 16.17
N PHE A 602 21.58 -33.40 17.21
CA PHE A 602 21.13 -33.03 18.55
C PHE A 602 21.95 -31.89 19.17
N PHE A 603 23.28 -31.91 19.03
CA PHE A 603 24.14 -30.92 19.68
C PHE A 603 24.52 -29.75 18.77
N PHE A 604 24.91 -30.01 17.52
CA PHE A 604 25.40 -28.97 16.63
C PHE A 604 24.25 -28.17 16.00
N GLU A 605 23.26 -28.84 15.39
CA GLU A 605 22.05 -28.21 14.84
C GLU A 605 21.12 -27.73 15.97
N GLY A 606 21.01 -28.49 17.06
CA GLY A 606 20.30 -28.03 18.27
C GLY A 606 20.89 -26.73 18.86
N TYR A 607 22.21 -26.55 18.81
CA TYR A 607 22.85 -25.28 19.20
C TYR A 607 22.47 -24.14 18.27
N TYR A 608 22.43 -24.38 16.96
CA TYR A 608 21.97 -23.40 15.99
C TYR A 608 20.53 -22.97 16.28
N VAL A 609 19.61 -23.91 16.41
CA VAL A 609 18.19 -23.63 16.67
C VAL A 609 17.97 -22.87 17.98
N ALA A 610 18.81 -23.11 19.00
CA ALA A 610 18.72 -22.39 20.26
C ALA A 610 19.33 -20.96 20.21
N ASN A 611 20.16 -20.64 19.21
CA ASN A 611 20.96 -19.41 19.17
C ASN A 611 20.96 -18.71 17.79
N PHE A 612 20.03 -19.05 16.88
CA PHE A 612 20.04 -18.54 15.50
C PHE A 612 19.84 -17.01 15.45
N THR A 613 19.18 -16.42 16.44
CA THR A 613 18.88 -14.97 16.49
C THR A 613 20.12 -14.10 16.67
N ASP A 614 21.13 -14.61 17.38
CA ASP A 614 22.36 -13.89 17.74
C ASP A 614 23.63 -14.69 17.38
N LEU A 615 23.53 -15.63 16.44
CA LEU A 615 24.64 -16.50 16.03
C LEU A 615 25.85 -15.72 15.48
N SER A 616 25.59 -14.60 14.78
CA SER A 616 26.61 -13.73 14.18
C SER A 616 27.57 -13.13 15.20
N SER A 617 27.09 -12.81 16.41
CA SER A 617 27.86 -12.12 17.46
C SER A 617 28.58 -13.06 18.42
N ARG A 618 28.18 -14.34 18.48
CA ARG A 618 28.73 -15.32 19.44
C ARG A 618 30.12 -15.84 19.07
N LEU A 619 30.91 -16.14 20.10
CA LEU A 619 32.28 -16.67 19.99
C LEU A 619 32.45 -18.08 20.58
N SER A 620 31.36 -18.78 20.92
CA SER A 620 31.45 -20.18 21.34
C SER A 620 32.02 -21.05 20.21
N LEU A 621 32.57 -22.21 20.54
CA LEU A 621 33.12 -23.12 19.53
C LEU A 621 32.08 -23.48 18.45
N PHE A 622 30.84 -23.79 18.86
CA PHE A 622 29.77 -24.13 17.92
C PHE A 622 29.31 -22.93 17.09
N ALA A 623 29.23 -21.73 17.67
CA ALA A 623 28.92 -20.53 16.90
C ALA A 623 29.99 -20.24 15.83
N GLN A 624 31.28 -20.43 16.18
CA GLN A 624 32.37 -20.23 15.23
C GLN A 624 32.38 -21.29 14.12
N LEU A 625 32.07 -22.55 14.43
CA LEU A 625 31.87 -23.62 13.45
C LEU A 625 30.69 -23.32 12.51
N TRP A 626 29.57 -22.82 13.03
CA TRP A 626 28.43 -22.42 12.22
C TRP A 626 28.76 -21.25 11.30
N LYS A 627 29.47 -20.25 11.81
CA LYS A 627 30.00 -19.15 10.99
C LYS A 627 30.92 -19.66 9.87
N GLU A 628 31.82 -20.59 10.16
CA GLU A 628 32.66 -21.21 9.13
C GLU A 628 31.81 -21.95 8.07
N TYR A 629 30.82 -22.73 8.49
CA TYR A 629 29.93 -23.44 7.55
C TYR A 629 29.05 -22.48 6.73
N SER A 630 28.64 -21.35 7.32
CA SER A 630 27.81 -20.32 6.67
C SER A 630 28.51 -19.63 5.49
N LEU A 631 29.82 -19.83 5.30
CA LEU A 631 30.52 -19.42 4.07
C LEU A 631 30.01 -20.16 2.83
N SER A 632 29.44 -21.35 3.02
CA SER A 632 28.81 -22.14 1.96
C SER A 632 27.35 -21.80 1.73
N ASP A 633 26.66 -21.34 2.76
CA ASP A 633 25.27 -20.90 2.69
C ASP A 633 24.97 -19.92 3.81
N SER A 634 24.85 -18.65 3.46
CA SER A 634 24.71 -17.57 4.43
C SER A 634 23.30 -17.46 5.00
N ARG A 635 22.36 -18.28 4.54
CA ARG A 635 21.00 -18.39 5.11
C ARG A 635 21.01 -18.80 6.57
N TYR A 636 22.05 -19.53 7.01
CA TYR A 636 22.26 -19.85 8.43
C TYR A 636 22.49 -18.61 9.31
N LEU A 637 22.98 -17.48 8.76
CA LEU A 637 23.18 -16.24 9.50
C LEU A 637 22.07 -15.20 9.28
N THR A 638 21.29 -15.35 8.20
CA THR A 638 20.21 -14.40 7.83
C THR A 638 18.81 -14.85 8.26
N GLN A 639 18.72 -15.89 9.11
CA GLN A 639 17.48 -16.36 9.73
C GLN A 639 16.42 -16.80 8.72
N ASP A 640 16.82 -17.62 7.75
CA ASP A 640 15.94 -18.10 6.69
C ASP A 640 14.73 -18.89 7.21
N SER A 641 13.55 -18.58 6.63
CA SER A 641 12.26 -19.13 7.04
C SER A 641 12.11 -20.64 6.85
N PHE A 642 12.96 -21.27 6.04
CA PHE A 642 13.00 -22.71 5.83
C PHE A 642 14.10 -23.40 6.66
N LEU A 643 15.32 -22.85 6.69
CA LEU A 643 16.43 -23.51 7.40
C LEU A 643 16.17 -23.65 8.90
N VAL A 644 15.70 -22.60 9.58
CA VAL A 644 15.50 -22.66 11.04
C VAL A 644 14.49 -23.75 11.43
N PRO A 645 13.29 -23.85 10.81
CA PRO A 645 12.38 -24.96 11.07
C PRO A 645 12.91 -26.34 10.67
N MET A 646 13.63 -26.44 9.56
CA MET A 646 14.20 -27.71 9.08
C MET A 646 15.21 -28.26 10.10
N GLU A 647 16.13 -27.42 10.57
CA GLU A 647 17.12 -27.75 11.58
C GLU A 647 16.49 -28.02 12.97
N ALA A 648 15.35 -27.38 13.27
CA ALA A 648 14.61 -27.70 14.49
C ALA A 648 14.05 -29.12 14.45
N ILE A 649 13.54 -29.57 13.30
CA ILE A 649 13.05 -30.93 13.10
C ILE A 649 14.19 -31.93 13.21
N THR A 650 15.36 -31.65 12.59
CA THR A 650 16.52 -32.54 12.66
C THR A 650 17.02 -32.67 14.09
N ALA A 651 17.12 -31.57 14.84
CA ALA A 651 17.57 -31.56 16.22
C ALA A 651 16.62 -32.28 17.17
N ILE A 652 15.30 -32.04 17.05
CA ILE A 652 14.30 -32.57 17.99
C ILE A 652 13.94 -34.03 17.67
N LEU A 653 13.90 -34.42 16.39
CA LEU A 653 13.47 -35.77 15.98
C LEU A 653 14.65 -36.64 15.53
N TRP A 654 15.41 -36.19 14.53
CA TRP A 654 16.42 -37.05 13.89
C TRP A 654 17.65 -37.30 14.76
N GLY A 655 18.05 -36.34 15.60
CA GLY A 655 19.13 -36.52 16.57
C GLY A 655 18.86 -37.67 17.57
N PRO A 656 17.80 -37.58 18.37
CA PRO A 656 17.44 -38.64 19.32
C PRO A 656 17.16 -39.99 18.63
N MET A 657 16.48 -39.98 17.47
CA MET A 657 16.22 -41.21 16.72
C MET A 657 17.49 -41.85 16.17
N SER A 658 18.52 -41.07 15.82
CA SER A 658 19.81 -41.59 15.36
C SER A 658 20.57 -42.32 16.47
N PHE A 659 20.57 -41.80 17.70
CA PHE A 659 21.11 -42.53 18.85
C PHE A 659 20.34 -43.83 19.10
N PHE A 660 19.01 -43.79 19.03
CA PHE A 660 18.18 -44.99 19.15
C PHE A 660 18.47 -46.00 18.02
N CYS A 661 18.70 -45.54 16.79
CA CYS A 661 19.10 -46.36 15.67
C CYS A 661 20.44 -47.06 15.95
N ALA A 662 21.47 -46.33 16.39
CA ALA A 662 22.76 -46.91 16.76
C ALA A 662 22.62 -47.98 17.86
N TRP A 663 21.86 -47.69 18.91
CA TRP A 663 21.54 -48.65 19.96
C TRP A 663 20.78 -49.88 19.43
N SER A 664 19.83 -49.68 18.52
CA SER A 664 19.04 -50.76 17.92
C SER A 664 19.89 -51.74 17.11
N ILE A 665 20.99 -51.28 16.51
CA ILE A 665 21.94 -52.13 15.79
C ILE A 665 22.72 -52.99 16.79
N ILE A 666 23.21 -52.38 17.87
CA ILE A 666 23.98 -53.05 18.93
C ILE A 666 23.13 -54.11 19.66
N LYS A 667 21.86 -53.81 19.92
CA LYS A 667 20.92 -54.72 20.61
C LYS A 667 20.09 -55.62 19.68
N GLU A 668 20.30 -55.54 18.37
CA GLU A 668 19.57 -56.33 17.36
C GLU A 668 18.04 -56.15 17.47
N HIS A 669 17.61 -54.92 17.74
CA HIS A 669 16.21 -54.59 17.96
C HIS A 669 15.41 -54.63 16.65
N PRO A 670 14.17 -55.17 16.62
CA PRO A 670 13.38 -55.32 15.39
C PRO A 670 13.04 -54.00 14.69
N LEU A 671 13.00 -52.89 15.44
CA LEU A 671 12.74 -51.55 14.89
C LEU A 671 13.95 -50.91 14.19
N ARG A 672 15.11 -51.57 14.13
CA ARG A 672 16.31 -51.06 13.46
C ARG A 672 16.02 -50.56 12.05
N HIS A 673 15.48 -51.42 11.17
CA HIS A 673 15.30 -51.09 9.76
C HIS A 673 14.22 -50.04 9.50
N PRO A 674 13.05 -50.08 10.18
CA PRO A 674 12.08 -48.99 10.11
C PRO A 674 12.65 -47.63 10.51
N ILE A 675 13.41 -47.56 11.61
CA ILE A 675 13.95 -46.29 12.13
C ILE A 675 15.08 -45.79 11.24
N GLN A 676 15.98 -46.68 10.82
CA GLN A 676 17.00 -46.37 9.81
C GLN A 676 16.36 -45.80 8.54
N LEU A 677 15.25 -46.40 8.07
CA LEU A 677 14.55 -45.93 6.89
C LEU A 677 13.95 -44.54 7.09
N ILE A 678 13.25 -44.30 8.21
CA ILE A 678 12.61 -43.01 8.51
C ILE A 678 13.65 -41.88 8.57
N ILE A 679 14.74 -42.08 9.32
CA ILE A 679 15.79 -41.07 9.46
C ILE A 679 16.44 -40.81 8.10
N SER A 680 16.82 -41.85 7.37
CA SER A 680 17.50 -41.69 6.08
C SER A 680 16.62 -41.03 5.01
N VAL A 681 15.31 -41.29 4.99
CA VAL A 681 14.37 -40.57 4.11
C VAL A 681 14.21 -39.12 4.56
N GLY A 682 14.13 -38.86 5.86
CA GLY A 682 14.04 -37.50 6.40
C GLY A 682 15.26 -36.65 6.05
N GLN A 683 16.46 -37.20 6.18
CA GLN A 683 17.72 -36.57 5.78
C GLN A 683 17.73 -36.23 4.28
N LEU A 684 17.34 -37.18 3.42
CA LEU A 684 17.24 -36.95 1.98
C LEU A 684 16.22 -35.85 1.62
N TYR A 685 15.07 -35.86 2.27
CA TYR A 685 14.02 -34.87 2.01
C TYR A 685 14.44 -33.47 2.45
N GLY A 686 15.11 -33.36 3.61
CA GLY A 686 15.72 -32.12 4.09
C GLY A 686 16.72 -31.55 3.09
N ASP A 687 17.66 -32.38 2.62
CA ASP A 687 18.68 -31.96 1.65
C ASP A 687 18.08 -31.54 0.30
N VAL A 688 17.08 -32.27 -0.21
CA VAL A 688 16.41 -31.89 -1.46
C VAL A 688 15.76 -30.51 -1.35
N LEU A 689 15.07 -30.23 -0.24
CA LEU A 689 14.47 -28.92 0.00
C LEU A 689 15.53 -27.84 0.27
N TYR A 690 16.63 -28.18 0.94
CA TYR A 690 17.77 -27.30 1.15
C TYR A 690 18.34 -26.75 -0.16
N PHE A 691 18.58 -27.63 -1.15
CA PHE A 691 19.03 -27.25 -2.48
C PHE A 691 17.93 -26.54 -3.28
N ALA A 692 16.70 -27.04 -3.25
CA ALA A 692 15.59 -26.47 -4.02
C ALA A 692 15.26 -25.03 -3.60
N THR A 693 15.27 -24.73 -2.30
CA THR A 693 15.02 -23.38 -1.77
C THR A 693 16.16 -22.42 -2.11
N CYS A 694 17.42 -22.88 -2.09
CA CYS A 694 18.56 -22.08 -2.51
C CYS A 694 18.44 -21.71 -4.00
N TYR A 695 18.18 -22.72 -4.84
CA TYR A 695 18.01 -22.56 -6.28
C TYR A 695 16.83 -21.66 -6.64
N PHE A 696 15.71 -21.80 -5.91
CA PHE A 696 14.54 -20.93 -6.10
C PHE A 696 14.88 -19.45 -5.84
N ASN A 697 15.59 -19.16 -4.75
CA ASN A 697 16.01 -17.79 -4.44
C ASN A 697 16.96 -17.21 -5.48
N GLU A 698 17.86 -18.03 -6.03
CA GLU A 698 18.74 -17.61 -7.13
C GLU A 698 17.93 -17.28 -8.41
N VAL A 699 17.01 -18.15 -8.82
CA VAL A 699 16.27 -17.99 -10.08
C VAL A 699 15.18 -16.91 -9.99
N VAL A 700 14.46 -16.84 -8.89
CA VAL A 700 13.27 -15.97 -8.76
C VAL A 700 13.63 -14.62 -8.16
N HIS A 701 14.56 -14.58 -7.21
CA HIS A 701 14.91 -13.36 -6.49
C HIS A 701 16.30 -12.80 -6.86
N ASN A 702 17.08 -13.49 -7.71
CA ASN A 702 18.46 -13.13 -8.07
C ASN A 702 19.38 -12.98 -6.84
N ILE A 703 19.17 -13.79 -5.80
CA ILE A 703 19.98 -13.77 -4.56
C ILE A 703 20.84 -15.03 -4.48
N VAL A 704 22.15 -14.87 -4.33
CA VAL A 704 23.12 -15.97 -4.18
C VAL A 704 23.65 -16.00 -2.75
N TYR A 705 23.39 -17.09 -2.03
CA TYR A 705 23.75 -17.24 -0.62
C TYR A 705 25.11 -17.92 -0.38
N CYS A 706 25.64 -18.60 -1.38
CA CYS A 706 26.98 -19.19 -1.34
C CYS A 706 28.02 -18.16 -1.77
N ARG A 707 29.19 -18.19 -1.14
CA ARG A 707 30.34 -17.42 -1.61
C ARG A 707 30.79 -17.84 -3.02
N PRO A 708 31.32 -16.90 -3.84
CA PRO A 708 31.70 -17.18 -5.22
C PRO A 708 32.95 -18.07 -5.35
N GLU A 709 33.78 -18.17 -4.30
CA GLU A 709 34.96 -19.03 -4.36
C GLU A 709 34.57 -20.51 -4.49
N GLN A 710 35.14 -21.16 -5.50
CA GLN A 710 34.89 -22.56 -5.83
C GLN A 710 35.07 -23.52 -4.64
N PHE A 711 35.97 -23.21 -3.72
CA PHE A 711 36.19 -24.03 -2.52
C PHE A 711 34.94 -24.13 -1.65
N TYR A 712 34.28 -23.01 -1.32
CA TYR A 712 33.10 -23.03 -0.45
C TYR A 712 31.91 -23.70 -1.13
N PHE A 713 31.75 -23.47 -2.44
CA PHE A 713 30.71 -24.14 -3.20
C PHE A 713 30.96 -25.64 -3.32
N TYR A 714 32.10 -26.09 -3.85
CA TYR A 714 32.30 -27.52 -4.10
C TYR A 714 32.60 -28.33 -2.83
N MET A 715 33.37 -27.79 -1.89
CA MET A 715 33.76 -28.56 -0.70
C MET A 715 32.71 -28.49 0.40
N TYR A 716 32.17 -27.31 0.73
CA TYR A 716 31.20 -27.20 1.81
C TYR A 716 29.77 -27.38 1.29
N TYR A 717 29.36 -26.64 0.26
CA TYR A 717 27.97 -26.69 -0.20
C TYR A 717 27.65 -28.01 -0.93
N VAL A 718 28.52 -28.50 -1.81
CA VAL A 718 28.28 -29.75 -2.57
C VAL A 718 28.78 -30.98 -1.81
N PHE A 719 30.07 -31.07 -1.49
CA PHE A 719 30.66 -32.30 -0.96
C PHE A 719 30.18 -32.64 0.45
N CYS A 720 30.11 -31.68 1.39
CA CYS A 720 29.59 -31.99 2.72
C CYS A 720 28.15 -32.49 2.61
N ASN A 721 27.23 -31.76 1.97
CA ASN A 721 25.84 -32.21 1.83
C ASN A 721 25.70 -33.51 1.00
N ALA A 722 26.58 -33.78 0.03
CA ALA A 722 26.54 -35.05 -0.73
C ALA A 722 26.70 -36.30 0.16
N ILE A 723 27.39 -36.20 1.30
CA ILE A 723 27.50 -37.33 2.25
C ILE A 723 26.13 -37.66 2.87
N TRP A 724 25.28 -36.65 3.11
CA TRP A 724 23.92 -36.76 3.64
C TRP A 724 22.90 -37.18 2.57
N ILE A 725 23.33 -37.20 1.30
CA ILE A 725 22.57 -37.82 0.22
C ILE A 725 23.01 -39.27 -0.02
N VAL A 726 24.31 -39.51 -0.21
CA VAL A 726 24.82 -40.80 -0.67
C VAL A 726 24.67 -41.89 0.39
N ILE A 727 25.06 -41.62 1.64
CA ILE A 727 24.99 -42.63 2.70
C ILE A 727 23.53 -42.96 3.04
N PRO A 728 22.63 -41.98 3.30
CA PRO A 728 21.22 -42.24 3.53
C PRO A 728 20.55 -42.98 2.37
N SER A 729 20.85 -42.65 1.11
CA SER A 729 20.33 -43.39 -0.05
C SER A 729 20.70 -44.88 -0.03
N ALA A 730 21.97 -45.19 0.27
CA ALA A 730 22.40 -46.58 0.43
C ALA A 730 21.71 -47.28 1.61
N LEU A 731 21.49 -46.56 2.72
CA LEU A 731 20.80 -47.07 3.91
C LEU A 731 19.30 -47.30 3.68
N VAL A 732 18.64 -46.47 2.87
CA VAL A 732 17.26 -46.66 2.41
C VAL A 732 17.17 -47.97 1.63
N VAL A 733 18.01 -48.15 0.61
CA VAL A 733 18.04 -49.39 -0.19
C VAL A 733 18.31 -50.61 0.70
N HIS A 734 19.29 -50.49 1.60
CA HIS A 734 19.62 -51.55 2.55
C HIS A 734 18.43 -51.95 3.44
N SER A 735 17.74 -50.98 4.03
CA SER A 735 16.56 -51.23 4.87
C SER A 735 15.38 -51.78 4.06
N VAL A 736 15.14 -51.28 2.85
CA VAL A 736 14.08 -51.79 1.97
C VAL A 736 14.34 -53.25 1.59
N VAL A 737 15.58 -53.59 1.22
CA VAL A 737 15.96 -54.98 0.89
C VAL A 737 15.83 -55.90 2.10
N ALA A 738 16.26 -55.45 3.28
CA ALA A 738 16.14 -56.22 4.52
C ALA A 738 14.66 -56.48 4.88
N THR A 739 13.83 -55.44 4.82
CA THR A 739 12.39 -55.52 5.06
C THR A 739 11.71 -56.44 4.05
N LYS A 740 12.04 -56.35 2.75
CA LYS A 740 11.55 -57.27 1.71
C LYS A 740 11.90 -58.73 2.02
N ARG A 741 13.14 -59.00 2.44
CA ARG A 741 13.59 -60.36 2.82
C ARG A 741 12.83 -60.88 4.04
N ALA A 742 12.54 -60.02 5.02
CA ALA A 742 11.75 -60.38 6.19
C ALA A 742 10.33 -60.78 5.79
N PHE A 743 9.63 -59.97 4.99
CA PHE A 743 8.29 -60.29 4.49
C PHE A 743 8.27 -61.56 3.65
N ALA A 744 9.25 -61.78 2.77
CA ALA A 744 9.34 -63.00 1.98
C ALA A 744 9.49 -64.26 2.86
N LYS A 745 10.26 -64.18 3.96
CA LYS A 745 10.37 -65.28 4.92
C LYS A 745 9.05 -65.54 5.65
N VAL A 746 8.34 -64.48 6.09
CA VAL A 746 7.03 -64.61 6.74
C VAL A 746 6.04 -65.28 5.79
N GLN A 747 5.96 -64.83 4.53
CA GLN A 747 5.08 -65.39 3.51
C GLN A 747 5.40 -66.87 3.22
N ALA A 748 6.69 -67.24 3.16
CA ALA A 748 7.08 -68.64 2.98
C ALA A 748 6.66 -69.52 4.16
N VAL A 749 6.78 -69.02 5.40
CA VAL A 749 6.34 -69.74 6.61
C VAL A 749 4.82 -69.88 6.64
N GLU A 750 4.07 -68.84 6.30
CA GLU A 750 2.61 -68.89 6.21
C GLU A 750 2.13 -69.85 5.11
N THR A 751 2.80 -69.85 3.96
CA THR A 751 2.48 -70.78 2.86
C THR A 751 2.74 -72.22 3.28
N ARG A 752 3.85 -72.49 3.99
CA ARG A 752 4.15 -73.82 4.52
C ARG A 752 3.17 -74.26 5.61
N LYS A 753 2.68 -73.33 6.46
CA LYS A 753 1.64 -73.60 7.45
C LYS A 753 0.27 -73.87 6.82
N LYS A 754 -0.04 -73.31 5.64
CA LYS A 754 -1.28 -73.61 4.89
C LYS A 754 -1.22 -74.93 4.13
N ALA A 755 -0.02 -75.46 3.88
CA ALA A 755 0.21 -76.72 3.17
C ALA A 755 0.34 -77.95 4.08
N LEU A 756 0.45 -77.73 5.40
CA LEU A 756 0.34 -78.72 6.48
C LEU A 756 -1.07 -78.66 7.05
#